data_AF-A0AAT9H4S0-F1
#
_entry.id   AF-A0AAT9H4S0-F1
#
_cell.length_a   1.000
_cell.length_b   1.000
_cell.length_c   1.000
_cell.angle_alpha   90.00
_cell.angle_beta   90.00
_cell.angle_gamma   90.00
#
_symmetry.space_group_name_H-M   'P 1'
#
loop_
_entity.id
_entity.type
_entity.pdbx_description
1 polymer ?
#
loop_
_entity_poly.entity_id
_entity_poly.type
_entity_poly.pdbx_seq_one_letter_code
_entity_poly.pdbx_strand_id
1 'polypeptide(L)'
;MILKRIILITLLLFTGTFAFSQNFNVQELGKAKLINVSGGASANTVFYSGNATREPFSYFLNGNINFNIANLYNIPLSFSYTNQKFGYNKPVLMNRLSIHPSYKWITAHIGDVSMTFSPYTLSGHQFTGFGVDLTPQGKFKISAMYGRLLKSNEFDSAYPDILPAYKRFGYGFKTAYSLEKINLGLTLFKARDQINSLNNPVPFELDVAPKENAAISFETNFKLFQKLQVSTEYASSSITEDLRVVAGGKAKGVSSFLLGRNSTTTSYNAFKGQLAYPAGKGTLGLGYERIDPNYRTFGGYYFNNDLENVTVNATQNLYKDKVSIALNLGLQKDNLEKQKESQMKRLVTSANVDLRPNQKLNLNLNYSNFQSFTNSRNQFDYINQVSNYEYLDTLNFRQVNQNLGLTVNYLLRNDKQLKKAISANFSMQDAVNQQQGKTIAGGASTYYNSALTYSLGYPQKELSFNGSINNTYGQTDGGKSFIIGPTIGASKLFFDKKMNANASTSYNTSYANGQKQNDIFNFRLNGSYIYLEKHNFNMSVITLFSKTATGKNNDMTATLSYSYSFDKIKMRPKKEPKTEEDMNLTSILKINLNGKAFEGTRDQITAQLKEMQLALNPLPEKESTNLEHLLTLASLTPDDKQFKEKVLDYLEAYNIEAENVKKYKDYVLEAAKKLETEMKDKDASLENAYVSALGRVNSHKLHGVNEENVTDKTAYKSYQKLVERSNKNRDQLTRHRWMLKEISALTKLPAAEIQQNPAAVVFSAEEMEEAFKSIKEKKSGPEIIAAIEVKMIPFYHDLALKNANIDEIDLNHIQK
;
A
#
# COMPACT_ATOMS: atom_id res chain seq x y z
N MET A 1 -31.53 -32.40 -8.85
CA MET A 1 -31.17 -31.09 -8.26
C MET A 1 -29.93 -31.15 -7.36
N ILE A 2 -29.77 -32.21 -6.55
CA ILE A 2 -28.60 -32.44 -5.69
C ILE A 2 -27.30 -32.61 -6.50
N LEU A 3 -27.33 -33.37 -7.61
CA LEU A 3 -26.14 -33.60 -8.46
C LEU A 3 -25.60 -32.31 -9.10
N LYS A 4 -26.47 -31.36 -9.50
CA LYS A 4 -26.07 -30.05 -10.03
C LYS A 4 -25.48 -29.13 -8.95
N ARG A 5 -25.90 -29.28 -7.69
CA ARG A 5 -25.31 -28.55 -6.54
C ARG A 5 -23.96 -29.13 -6.14
N ILE A 6 -23.81 -30.47 -6.19
CA ILE A 6 -22.53 -31.13 -5.96
C ILE A 6 -21.53 -30.74 -7.03
N ILE A 7 -21.90 -30.78 -8.32
CA ILE A 7 -21.02 -30.35 -9.43
C ILE A 7 -20.58 -28.89 -9.28
N LEU A 8 -21.47 -27.97 -8.86
CA LEU A 8 -21.10 -26.57 -8.63
C LEU A 8 -20.13 -26.40 -7.44
N ILE A 9 -20.33 -27.15 -6.36
CA ILE A 9 -19.45 -27.14 -5.19
C ILE A 9 -18.09 -27.79 -5.51
N THR A 10 -18.08 -28.87 -6.29
CA THR A 10 -16.86 -29.53 -6.78
C THR A 10 -16.11 -28.63 -7.76
N LEU A 11 -16.81 -27.86 -8.62
CA LEU A 11 -16.19 -26.88 -9.53
C LEU A 11 -15.58 -25.68 -8.76
N LEU A 12 -16.23 -25.22 -7.69
CA LEU A 12 -15.72 -24.18 -6.78
C LEU A 12 -14.53 -24.66 -5.92
N LEU A 13 -14.47 -25.95 -5.58
CA LEU A 13 -13.34 -26.56 -4.88
C LEU A 13 -12.15 -26.83 -5.82
N PHE A 14 -12.40 -27.16 -7.09
CA PHE A 14 -11.34 -27.35 -8.08
C PHE A 14 -10.71 -26.03 -8.56
N THR A 15 -11.45 -24.91 -8.60
CA THR A 15 -10.84 -23.59 -8.88
C THR A 15 -9.95 -23.07 -7.75
N GLY A 16 -10.07 -23.63 -6.54
CA GLY A 16 -9.13 -23.38 -5.43
C GLY A 16 -7.74 -24.01 -5.61
N THR A 17 -7.55 -24.90 -6.60
CA THR A 17 -6.26 -25.56 -6.87
C THR A 17 -5.39 -24.85 -7.91
N PHE A 18 -5.89 -23.80 -8.57
CA PHE A 18 -5.05 -22.82 -9.26
C PHE A 18 -4.50 -21.81 -8.23
N ALA A 19 -3.79 -22.33 -7.23
CA ALA A 19 -2.89 -21.52 -6.43
C ALA A 19 -1.81 -20.98 -7.37
N PHE A 20 -1.94 -19.72 -7.77
CA PHE A 20 -0.83 -18.97 -8.36
C PHE A 20 0.40 -19.20 -7.49
N SER A 21 1.46 -19.76 -8.09
CA SER A 21 2.79 -19.77 -7.49
C SER A 21 3.15 -18.32 -7.16
N GLN A 22 3.08 -17.98 -5.87
CA GLN A 22 3.36 -16.64 -5.40
C GLN A 22 4.84 -16.57 -5.00
N ASN A 23 5.56 -15.70 -5.70
CA ASN A 23 6.96 -15.41 -5.43
C ASN A 23 7.10 -14.89 -3.98
N PHE A 24 7.66 -15.72 -3.11
CA PHE A 24 7.81 -15.44 -1.68
C PHE A 24 9.18 -14.79 -1.46
N ASN A 25 9.21 -13.49 -1.18
CA ASN A 25 10.46 -12.80 -0.93
C ASN A 25 10.89 -13.01 0.54
N VAL A 26 11.57 -14.14 0.81
CA VAL A 26 12.08 -14.55 2.13
C VAL A 26 12.95 -13.45 2.78
N GLN A 27 13.55 -12.56 1.99
CA GLN A 27 14.43 -11.49 2.47
C GLN A 27 13.73 -10.38 3.27
N GLU A 28 12.42 -10.15 3.10
CA GLU A 28 11.68 -9.18 3.93
C GLU A 28 11.27 -9.74 5.29
N LEU A 29 11.02 -11.06 5.38
CA LEU A 29 10.61 -11.74 6.61
C LEU A 29 11.74 -11.77 7.66
N GLY A 30 13.00 -11.88 7.22
CA GLY A 30 14.17 -11.90 8.10
C GLY A 30 14.52 -10.55 8.73
N LYS A 31 13.98 -9.43 8.21
CA LYS A 31 14.22 -8.07 8.72
C LYS A 31 13.01 -7.47 9.44
N ALA A 32 11.80 -7.96 9.18
CA ALA A 32 10.58 -7.51 9.84
C ALA A 32 10.47 -8.07 11.27
N LYS A 33 10.12 -7.19 12.23
CA LYS A 33 9.89 -7.60 13.62
C LYS A 33 8.65 -8.49 13.68
N LEU A 34 8.76 -9.66 14.33
CA LEU A 34 7.77 -10.73 14.23
C LEU A 34 6.35 -10.30 14.65
N ILE A 35 6.19 -9.53 15.74
CA ILE A 35 4.90 -9.04 16.21
C ILE A 35 5.02 -7.59 16.69
N ASN A 36 4.16 -6.72 16.19
CA ASN A 36 3.95 -5.35 16.64
C ASN A 36 2.51 -5.21 17.13
N VAL A 37 2.34 -4.87 18.41
CA VAL A 37 1.02 -4.61 18.99
C VAL A 37 0.86 -3.11 19.19
N SER A 38 -0.20 -2.57 18.62
CA SER A 38 -0.64 -1.18 18.82
C SER A 38 -2.11 -1.14 19.20
N GLY A 39 -2.59 -0.02 19.72
CA GLY A 39 -3.98 0.13 20.10
C GLY A 39 -4.18 1.22 21.12
N GLY A 40 -5.38 1.28 21.65
CA GLY A 40 -5.71 2.18 22.73
C GLY A 40 -7.04 1.82 23.37
N ALA A 41 -7.21 2.29 24.59
CA ALA A 41 -8.46 2.17 25.32
C ALA A 41 -8.80 3.53 25.92
N SER A 42 -10.08 3.84 25.95
CA SER A 42 -10.62 5.07 26.53
C SER A 42 -11.78 4.75 27.45
N ALA A 43 -11.83 5.47 28.56
CA ALA A 43 -12.90 5.45 29.53
C ALA A 43 -13.38 6.89 29.71
N ASN A 44 -14.65 7.14 29.41
CA ASN A 44 -15.30 8.42 29.61
C ASN A 44 -16.36 8.26 30.67
N THR A 45 -16.31 9.09 31.71
CA THR A 45 -17.34 9.15 32.73
C THR A 45 -17.99 10.52 32.70
N VAL A 46 -19.30 10.55 32.91
CA VAL A 46 -20.07 11.79 33.03
C VAL A 46 -20.84 11.73 34.33
N PHE A 47 -20.54 12.68 35.20
CA PHE A 47 -21.29 12.96 36.42
C PHE A 47 -22.18 14.18 36.18
N TYR A 48 -23.44 14.06 36.57
CA TYR A 48 -24.42 15.13 36.52
C TYR A 48 -25.06 15.32 37.90
N SER A 49 -25.12 16.58 38.33
CA SER A 49 -25.84 17.00 39.53
C SER A 49 -26.66 18.24 39.19
N GLY A 50 -27.97 18.13 39.35
CA GLY A 50 -28.92 19.20 39.03
C GLY A 50 -30.34 18.68 38.99
N ASN A 51 -31.27 19.50 38.51
CA ASN A 51 -32.70 19.20 38.56
C ASN A 51 -33.25 18.46 37.33
N ALA A 52 -32.43 18.18 36.31
CA ALA A 52 -32.87 17.43 35.14
C ALA A 52 -32.96 15.92 35.44
N THR A 53 -33.96 15.26 34.85
CA THR A 53 -34.16 13.79 34.90
C THR A 53 -33.12 13.07 34.02
N ARG A 54 -31.88 13.02 34.52
CA ARG A 54 -30.75 12.34 33.88
C ARG A 54 -30.11 11.39 34.88
N GLU A 55 -29.60 10.26 34.38
CA GLU A 55 -28.75 9.37 35.17
C GLU A 55 -27.59 10.18 35.81
N PRO A 56 -27.43 10.15 37.14
CA PRO A 56 -26.44 10.97 37.84
C PRO A 56 -25.01 10.57 37.48
N PHE A 57 -24.81 9.33 37.03
CA PHE A 57 -23.52 8.82 36.60
C PHE A 57 -23.65 7.88 35.38
N SER A 58 -22.86 8.15 34.34
CA SER A 58 -22.75 7.29 33.16
C SER A 58 -21.30 7.09 32.75
N TYR A 59 -21.01 5.95 32.14
CA TYR A 59 -19.67 5.66 31.61
C TYR A 59 -19.72 4.98 30.24
N PHE A 60 -18.66 5.24 29.47
CA PHE A 60 -18.46 4.75 28.11
C PHE A 60 -17.02 4.26 27.98
N LEU A 61 -16.86 2.97 27.75
CA LEU A 61 -15.58 2.31 27.52
C LEU A 61 -15.46 2.01 26.03
N ASN A 62 -14.40 2.44 25.37
CA ASN A 62 -14.12 2.11 23.98
C ASN A 62 -12.66 1.77 23.83
N GLY A 63 -12.34 0.77 23.02
CA GLY A 63 -10.94 0.45 22.75
C GLY A 63 -10.74 -0.26 21.43
N ASN A 64 -9.51 -0.21 20.96
CA ASN A 64 -9.02 -0.98 19.84
C ASN A 64 -7.66 -1.60 20.17
N ILE A 65 -7.42 -2.79 19.65
CA ILE A 65 -6.12 -3.47 19.72
C ILE A 65 -5.83 -3.99 18.34
N ASN A 66 -4.65 -3.69 17.81
CA ASN A 66 -4.21 -4.14 16.52
C ASN A 66 -2.94 -4.99 16.66
N PHE A 67 -3.03 -6.23 16.21
CA PHE A 67 -1.87 -7.12 16.10
C PHE A 67 -1.38 -7.10 14.66
N ASN A 68 -0.18 -6.58 14.45
CA ASN A 68 0.52 -6.66 13.18
C ASN A 68 1.64 -7.71 13.30
N ILE A 69 1.55 -8.79 12.54
CA ILE A 69 2.50 -9.90 12.55
C ILE A 69 3.30 -9.86 11.26
N ALA A 70 4.60 -9.60 11.37
CA ALA A 70 5.56 -9.53 10.27
C ALA A 70 5.15 -8.62 9.09
N ASN A 71 4.31 -7.60 9.32
CA ASN A 71 3.68 -6.77 8.29
C ASN A 71 2.82 -7.53 7.26
N LEU A 72 2.50 -8.80 7.53
CA LEU A 72 1.71 -9.67 6.65
C LEU A 72 0.29 -9.88 7.15
N TYR A 73 0.14 -10.06 8.46
CA TYR A 73 -1.16 -10.19 9.11
C TYR A 73 -1.44 -8.94 9.91
N ASN A 74 -2.65 -8.39 9.78
CA ASN A 74 -3.09 -7.24 10.55
C ASN A 74 -4.49 -7.52 11.13
N ILE A 75 -4.57 -7.61 12.45
CA ILE A 75 -5.75 -8.06 13.20
C ILE A 75 -6.20 -6.94 14.15
N PRO A 76 -6.97 -5.96 13.65
CA PRO A 76 -7.63 -4.96 14.46
C PRO A 76 -8.89 -5.55 15.11
N LEU A 77 -8.93 -5.45 16.43
CA LEU A 77 -10.05 -5.69 17.31
C LEU A 77 -10.58 -4.34 17.80
N SER A 78 -11.89 -4.15 17.86
CA SER A 78 -12.50 -3.00 18.51
C SER A 78 -13.70 -3.38 19.36
N PHE A 79 -13.88 -2.69 20.48
CA PHE A 79 -15.02 -2.86 21.37
C PHE A 79 -15.57 -1.51 21.84
N SER A 80 -16.88 -1.49 22.10
CA SER A 80 -17.57 -0.37 22.76
C SER A 80 -18.54 -0.91 23.81
N TYR A 81 -18.55 -0.30 24.99
CA TYR A 81 -19.40 -0.67 26.11
C TYR A 81 -19.90 0.55 26.86
N THR A 82 -21.19 0.56 27.25
CA THR A 82 -21.75 1.61 28.10
C THR A 82 -22.77 1.04 29.08
N ASN A 83 -22.88 1.66 30.26
CA ASN A 83 -23.91 1.37 31.24
C ASN A 83 -25.21 2.16 31.05
N GLN A 84 -25.24 3.07 30.06
CA GLN A 84 -26.41 3.90 29.84
C GLN A 84 -27.57 3.01 29.36
N LYS A 85 -28.50 2.74 30.28
CA LYS A 85 -29.76 2.07 29.98
C LYS A 85 -30.67 3.08 29.29
N PHE A 86 -30.65 3.13 27.96
CA PHE A 86 -31.80 3.71 27.27
C PHE A 86 -33.00 2.81 27.57
N GLY A 87 -34.17 3.39 27.86
CA GLY A 87 -35.39 2.62 28.08
C GLY A 87 -35.57 1.56 26.98
N TYR A 88 -35.58 0.29 27.43
CA TYR A 88 -35.96 -0.99 26.80
C TYR A 88 -35.67 -1.27 25.30
N ASN A 89 -35.18 -2.51 25.04
CA ASN A 89 -35.12 -3.30 23.79
C ASN A 89 -35.27 -2.60 22.42
N LYS A 90 -34.55 -1.51 22.15
CA LYS A 90 -34.40 -1.03 20.78
C LYS A 90 -33.56 -2.03 19.96
N PRO A 91 -33.87 -2.25 18.66
CA PRO A 91 -33.18 -3.23 17.81
C PRO A 91 -31.73 -2.84 17.44
N VAL A 92 -31.13 -1.88 18.15
CA VAL A 92 -29.77 -1.36 17.91
C VAL A 92 -28.82 -1.86 19.00
N LEU A 93 -27.70 -2.44 18.59
CA LEU A 93 -26.66 -2.92 19.50
C LEU A 93 -25.80 -1.75 19.99
N MET A 94 -25.88 -1.47 21.29
CA MET A 94 -25.07 -0.45 21.96
C MET A 94 -23.67 -0.95 22.30
N ASN A 95 -23.60 -2.17 22.82
CA ASN A 95 -22.35 -2.86 23.09
C ASN A 95 -21.95 -3.61 21.83
N ARG A 96 -20.70 -3.42 21.39
CA ARG A 96 -20.21 -3.94 20.12
C ARG A 96 -18.85 -4.56 20.30
N LEU A 97 -18.63 -5.63 19.55
CA LEU A 97 -17.33 -6.26 19.40
C LEU A 97 -17.12 -6.58 17.93
N SER A 98 -16.01 -6.13 17.37
CA SER A 98 -15.65 -6.43 15.99
C SER A 98 -14.17 -6.75 15.87
N ILE A 99 -13.85 -7.62 14.91
CA ILE A 99 -12.49 -7.98 14.53
C ILE A 99 -12.39 -7.99 13.01
N HIS A 100 -11.32 -7.41 12.46
CA HIS A 100 -11.12 -7.31 11.01
C HIS A 100 -9.78 -7.91 10.55
N PRO A 101 -9.53 -9.22 10.76
CA PRO A 101 -8.24 -9.80 10.42
C PRO A 101 -8.01 -9.71 8.91
N SER A 102 -6.82 -9.27 8.55
CA SER A 102 -6.40 -9.09 7.17
C SER A 102 -5.07 -9.79 6.92
N TYR A 103 -4.96 -10.41 5.75
CA TYR A 103 -3.76 -11.07 5.24
C TYR A 103 -3.64 -10.80 3.75
N LYS A 104 -2.57 -10.08 3.36
CA LYS A 104 -2.32 -9.66 1.98
C LYS A 104 -3.55 -8.96 1.36
N TRP A 105 -4.27 -9.65 0.48
CA TRP A 105 -5.43 -9.16 -0.27
C TRP A 105 -6.78 -9.61 0.32
N ILE A 106 -6.76 -10.34 1.44
CA ILE A 106 -7.95 -10.85 2.12
C ILE A 106 -8.17 -10.05 3.40
N THR A 107 -9.35 -9.48 3.58
CA THR A 107 -9.78 -8.89 4.84
C THR A 107 -11.10 -9.55 5.24
N ALA A 108 -11.16 -10.16 6.42
CA ALA A 108 -12.42 -10.62 6.98
C ALA A 108 -12.98 -9.56 7.95
N HIS A 109 -14.29 -9.56 8.14
CA HIS A 109 -15.01 -8.70 9.07
C HIS A 109 -15.89 -9.60 9.92
N ILE A 110 -15.73 -9.59 11.24
CA ILE A 110 -16.43 -10.54 12.13
C ILE A 110 -16.95 -9.79 13.35
N GLY A 111 -18.19 -10.09 13.75
CA GLY A 111 -18.85 -9.47 14.90
C GLY A 111 -19.87 -8.43 14.46
N ASP A 112 -19.95 -7.30 15.17
CA ASP A 112 -20.86 -6.19 14.88
C ASP A 112 -20.20 -5.20 13.92
N VAL A 113 -20.41 -5.40 12.63
CA VAL A 113 -19.72 -4.69 11.56
C VAL A 113 -20.70 -3.99 10.63
N SER A 114 -20.21 -3.08 9.80
CA SER A 114 -20.95 -2.51 8.69
C SER A 114 -20.11 -2.54 7.42
N MET A 115 -20.77 -2.73 6.28
CA MET A 115 -20.16 -2.67 4.96
C MET A 115 -21.02 -1.78 4.06
N THR A 116 -20.38 -1.18 3.05
CA THR A 116 -21.07 -0.37 2.04
C THR A 116 -20.67 -0.85 0.66
N PHE A 117 -21.64 -1.37 -0.08
CA PHE A 117 -21.46 -1.81 -1.46
C PHE A 117 -21.91 -0.74 -2.44
N SER A 118 -23.07 -0.13 -2.21
CA SER A 118 -23.56 0.99 -3.00
C SER A 118 -24.60 1.80 -2.21
N PRO A 119 -24.75 3.12 -2.47
CA PRO A 119 -25.77 3.94 -1.84
C PRO A 119 -27.21 3.48 -2.09
N TYR A 120 -27.46 2.66 -3.13
CA TYR A 120 -28.79 2.17 -3.51
C TYR A 120 -29.03 0.70 -3.14
N THR A 121 -28.06 0.02 -2.50
CA THR A 121 -28.16 -1.39 -2.09
C THR A 121 -27.77 -1.54 -0.61
N LEU A 122 -26.61 -2.10 -0.29
CA LEU A 122 -26.06 -2.12 1.07
C LEU A 122 -25.29 -0.82 1.32
N SER A 123 -25.83 0.05 2.17
CA SER A 123 -25.32 1.38 2.50
C SER A 123 -25.12 1.53 4.01
N GLY A 124 -24.09 0.86 4.54
CA GLY A 124 -23.65 1.03 5.92
C GLY A 124 -24.59 0.48 7.00
N HIS A 125 -25.61 -0.32 6.65
CA HIS A 125 -26.46 -0.98 7.63
C HIS A 125 -25.63 -1.94 8.48
N GLN A 126 -25.73 -1.80 9.79
CA GLN A 126 -24.97 -2.64 10.73
C GLN A 126 -25.54 -4.05 10.75
N PHE A 127 -24.67 -5.05 10.87
CA PHE A 127 -25.04 -6.44 11.03
C PHE A 127 -24.12 -7.17 12.01
N THR A 128 -24.67 -8.13 12.74
CA THR A 128 -23.89 -9.11 13.50
C THR A 128 -23.63 -10.33 12.61
N GLY A 129 -22.39 -10.59 12.21
CA GLY A 129 -22.08 -11.73 11.35
C GLY A 129 -20.66 -11.71 10.79
N PHE A 130 -20.55 -12.13 9.52
CA PHE A 130 -19.29 -12.27 8.79
C PHE A 130 -19.33 -11.47 7.49
N GLY A 131 -18.24 -10.80 7.16
CA GLY A 131 -17.99 -10.18 5.88
C GLY A 131 -16.57 -10.47 5.40
N VAL A 132 -16.33 -10.30 4.10
CA VAL A 132 -15.01 -10.47 3.52
C VAL A 132 -14.82 -9.47 2.38
N ASP A 133 -13.65 -8.87 2.29
CA ASP A 133 -13.16 -8.08 1.17
C ASP A 133 -11.93 -8.76 0.59
N LEU A 134 -11.98 -9.09 -0.70
CA LEU A 134 -10.92 -9.72 -1.47
C LEU A 134 -10.45 -8.72 -2.54
N THR A 135 -9.19 -8.32 -2.46
CA THR A 135 -8.54 -7.37 -3.38
C THR A 135 -7.27 -7.98 -4.00
N PRO A 136 -7.37 -9.14 -4.69
CA PRO A 136 -6.21 -9.83 -5.24
C PRO A 136 -5.38 -8.91 -6.15
N GLN A 137 -4.07 -9.19 -6.26
CA GLN A 137 -3.21 -8.48 -7.20
C GLN A 137 -3.69 -8.76 -8.63
N GLY A 138 -4.48 -7.86 -9.17
CA GLY A 138 -5.18 -8.05 -10.44
C GLY A 138 -6.35 -7.09 -10.59
N LYS A 139 -7.25 -7.43 -11.50
CA LYS A 139 -8.35 -6.56 -11.93
C LYS A 139 -9.63 -6.76 -11.11
N PHE A 140 -9.74 -7.86 -10.37
CA PHE A 140 -10.96 -8.19 -9.62
C PHE A 140 -10.91 -7.66 -8.19
N LYS A 141 -12.06 -7.18 -7.71
CA LYS A 141 -12.36 -6.96 -6.30
C LYS A 141 -13.67 -7.67 -5.97
N ILE A 142 -13.73 -8.36 -4.85
CA ILE A 142 -14.91 -9.10 -4.43
C ILE A 142 -15.17 -8.79 -2.96
N SER A 143 -16.40 -8.42 -2.63
CA SER A 143 -16.85 -8.21 -1.26
C SER A 143 -18.08 -9.06 -1.01
N ALA A 144 -18.18 -9.69 0.15
CA ALA A 144 -19.37 -10.45 0.53
C ALA A 144 -19.70 -10.24 2.00
N MET A 145 -20.98 -10.36 2.35
CA MET A 145 -21.45 -10.24 3.71
C MET A 145 -22.58 -11.24 3.98
N TYR A 146 -22.64 -11.74 5.20
CA TYR A 146 -23.74 -12.55 5.73
C TYR A 146 -23.91 -12.26 7.22
N GLY A 147 -25.12 -11.89 7.65
CA GLY A 147 -25.35 -11.63 9.06
C GLY A 147 -26.75 -11.18 9.41
N ARG A 148 -26.99 -11.03 10.70
CA ARG A 148 -28.25 -10.53 11.24
C ARG A 148 -28.26 -9.01 11.17
N LEU A 149 -29.20 -8.45 10.41
CA LEU A 149 -29.42 -7.00 10.27
C LEU A 149 -30.33 -6.45 11.38
N LEU A 150 -31.35 -7.21 11.78
CA LEU A 150 -32.28 -6.82 12.85
C LEU A 150 -32.41 -7.94 13.88
N LYS A 151 -32.35 -7.57 15.17
CA LYS A 151 -32.70 -8.44 16.29
C LYS A 151 -34.23 -8.50 16.41
N SER A 152 -34.78 -9.65 16.79
CA SER A 152 -36.20 -9.72 17.13
C SER A 152 -36.49 -9.02 18.45
N ASN A 153 -37.67 -8.40 18.52
CA ASN A 153 -38.27 -7.88 19.74
C ASN A 153 -39.72 -8.37 19.81
N GLU A 154 -40.12 -8.93 20.93
CA GLU A 154 -41.47 -9.44 21.14
C GLU A 154 -42.44 -8.28 21.39
N PHE A 155 -43.72 -8.55 21.15
CA PHE A 155 -44.78 -7.65 21.58
C PHE A 155 -44.96 -7.73 23.11
N ASP A 156 -45.02 -6.56 23.75
CA ASP A 156 -45.26 -6.41 25.19
C ASP A 156 -46.44 -5.45 25.43
N SER A 157 -47.52 -5.96 26.01
CA SER A 157 -48.73 -5.19 26.27
C SER A 157 -48.55 -4.11 27.34
N ALA A 158 -47.54 -4.22 28.21
CA ALA A 158 -47.22 -3.16 29.18
C ALA A 158 -46.57 -1.94 28.51
N TYR A 159 -46.03 -2.12 27.30
CA TYR A 159 -45.37 -1.09 26.50
C TYR A 159 -45.83 -1.17 25.03
N PRO A 160 -47.11 -0.89 24.75
CA PRO A 160 -47.67 -0.99 23.39
C PRO A 160 -46.96 -0.05 22.39
N ASP A 161 -46.25 0.94 22.91
CA ASP A 161 -45.44 1.87 22.13
C ASP A 161 -44.20 1.23 21.46
N ILE A 162 -43.83 0.01 21.85
CA ILE A 162 -42.68 -0.69 21.29
C ILE A 162 -43.17 -1.71 20.28
N LEU A 163 -42.95 -1.47 18.98
CA LEU A 163 -43.32 -2.47 17.99
C LEU A 163 -42.51 -3.76 18.14
N PRO A 164 -43.18 -4.90 17.94
CA PRO A 164 -42.46 -6.12 17.64
C PRO A 164 -41.70 -5.97 16.33
N ALA A 165 -40.56 -6.63 16.23
CA ALA A 165 -39.75 -6.66 15.03
C ALA A 165 -39.30 -8.09 14.76
N TYR A 166 -39.45 -8.57 13.53
CA TYR A 166 -38.93 -9.89 13.15
C TYR A 166 -37.40 -9.88 13.06
N LYS A 167 -36.79 -11.03 13.32
CA LYS A 167 -35.35 -11.23 13.14
C LYS A 167 -35.03 -11.25 11.63
N ARG A 168 -34.16 -10.34 11.19
CA ARG A 168 -33.78 -10.20 9.77
C ARG A 168 -32.36 -10.65 9.52
N PHE A 169 -32.17 -11.54 8.55
CA PHE A 169 -30.85 -11.86 8.01
C PHE A 169 -30.65 -11.23 6.64
N GLY A 170 -29.45 -10.72 6.40
CA GLY A 170 -29.02 -10.17 5.13
C GLY A 170 -27.81 -10.92 4.58
N TYR A 171 -27.73 -10.97 3.27
CA TYR A 171 -26.55 -11.39 2.53
C TYR A 171 -26.33 -10.45 1.35
N GLY A 172 -25.08 -10.21 1.04
CA GLY A 172 -24.70 -9.35 -0.05
C GLY A 172 -23.42 -9.82 -0.70
N PHE A 173 -23.29 -9.52 -1.98
CA PHE A 173 -22.14 -9.83 -2.80
C PHE A 173 -21.90 -8.67 -3.76
N LYS A 174 -20.68 -8.13 -3.76
CA LYS A 174 -20.22 -7.14 -4.72
C LYS A 174 -19.00 -7.69 -5.44
N THR A 175 -18.98 -7.54 -6.76
CA THR A 175 -17.77 -7.80 -7.56
C THR A 175 -17.50 -6.60 -8.44
N ALA A 176 -16.25 -6.22 -8.58
CA ALA A 176 -15.80 -5.20 -9.51
C ALA A 176 -14.62 -5.69 -10.32
N TYR A 177 -14.56 -5.28 -11.59
CA TYR A 177 -13.52 -5.61 -12.54
C TYR A 177 -12.95 -4.34 -13.18
N SER A 178 -11.66 -4.11 -12.97
CA SER A 178 -10.91 -2.95 -13.44
C SER A 178 -10.15 -3.26 -14.73
N LEU A 179 -10.68 -2.82 -15.86
CA LEU A 179 -9.94 -2.70 -17.12
C LEU A 179 -9.08 -1.41 -17.10
N GLU A 180 -8.17 -1.24 -18.06
CA GLU A 180 -7.25 -0.08 -18.09
C GLU A 180 -7.94 1.29 -18.05
N LYS A 181 -9.12 1.39 -18.67
CA LYS A 181 -9.88 2.65 -18.80
C LYS A 181 -11.29 2.59 -18.23
N ILE A 182 -11.76 1.42 -17.80
CA ILE A 182 -13.14 1.14 -17.40
C ILE A 182 -13.14 0.27 -16.16
N ASN A 183 -13.89 0.66 -15.13
CA ASN A 183 -14.23 -0.19 -14.01
C ASN A 183 -15.71 -0.57 -14.13
N LEU A 184 -16.01 -1.86 -14.05
CA LEU A 184 -17.36 -2.39 -14.03
C LEU A 184 -17.61 -3.00 -12.65
N GLY A 185 -18.76 -2.78 -12.06
CA GLY A 185 -19.13 -3.41 -10.80
C GLY A 185 -20.57 -3.90 -10.81
N LEU A 186 -20.80 -5.01 -10.12
CA LEU A 186 -22.10 -5.62 -9.90
C LEU A 186 -22.26 -5.88 -8.41
N THR A 187 -23.39 -5.43 -7.86
CA THR A 187 -23.78 -5.66 -6.47
C THR A 187 -25.10 -6.42 -6.44
N LEU A 188 -25.18 -7.44 -5.59
CA LEU A 188 -26.37 -8.18 -5.23
C LEU A 188 -26.54 -8.07 -3.72
N PHE A 189 -27.73 -7.71 -3.26
CA PHE A 189 -28.07 -7.67 -1.85
C PHE A 189 -29.44 -8.30 -1.64
N LYS A 190 -29.61 -9.07 -0.57
CA LYS A 190 -30.91 -9.62 -0.20
C LYS A 190 -31.01 -9.76 1.30
N ALA A 191 -32.19 -9.44 1.83
CA ALA A 191 -32.50 -9.59 3.24
C ALA A 191 -33.91 -10.14 3.44
N ARG A 192 -34.08 -10.98 4.45
CA ARG A 192 -35.33 -11.69 4.72
C ARG A 192 -35.60 -11.80 6.21
N ASP A 193 -36.84 -11.57 6.60
CA ASP A 193 -37.35 -11.82 7.95
C ASP A 193 -37.64 -13.30 8.17
N GLN A 194 -37.35 -13.77 9.39
CA GLN A 194 -37.69 -15.10 9.84
C GLN A 194 -39.10 -15.09 10.45
N ILE A 195 -40.06 -15.73 9.78
CA ILE A 195 -41.48 -15.74 10.19
C ILE A 195 -41.66 -16.23 11.63
N ASN A 196 -40.89 -17.25 12.03
CA ASN A 196 -40.99 -17.89 13.36
C ASN A 196 -40.04 -17.28 14.40
N SER A 197 -39.66 -16.00 14.28
CA SER A 197 -38.73 -15.35 15.23
C SER A 197 -39.41 -14.69 16.44
N LEU A 198 -40.74 -14.60 16.41
CA LEU A 198 -41.57 -14.05 17.46
C LEU A 198 -42.40 -15.18 18.05
N ASN A 199 -42.44 -15.26 19.37
CA ASN A 199 -43.21 -16.27 20.10
C ASN A 199 -44.59 -15.75 20.48
N ASN A 200 -44.70 -14.45 20.76
CA ASN A 200 -45.96 -13.83 21.11
C ASN A 200 -46.74 -13.51 19.82
N PRO A 201 -48.06 -13.76 19.77
CA PRO A 201 -48.90 -13.28 18.69
C PRO A 201 -48.78 -11.77 18.57
N VAL A 202 -48.43 -11.30 17.38
CA VAL A 202 -48.43 -9.87 17.07
C VAL A 202 -49.88 -9.48 16.77
N PRO A 203 -50.48 -8.51 17.50
CA PRO A 203 -51.80 -7.99 17.18
C PRO A 203 -51.86 -7.50 15.73
N PHE A 204 -52.96 -7.82 15.04
CA PHE A 204 -53.14 -7.48 13.62
C PHE A 204 -53.09 -5.97 13.39
N GLU A 205 -53.58 -5.20 14.37
CA GLU A 205 -53.63 -3.75 14.42
C GLU A 205 -52.25 -3.08 14.35
N LEU A 206 -51.17 -3.83 14.65
CA LEU A 206 -49.81 -3.30 14.57
C LEU A 206 -49.20 -3.32 13.15
N ASP A 207 -49.86 -3.99 12.19
CA ASP A 207 -49.40 -4.20 10.81
C ASP A 207 -47.91 -4.60 10.65
N VAL A 208 -47.42 -5.40 11.59
CA VAL A 208 -46.05 -5.93 11.50
C VAL A 208 -46.09 -7.28 10.79
N ALA A 209 -45.77 -7.25 9.50
CA ALA A 209 -45.60 -8.45 8.67
C ALA A 209 -44.11 -8.80 8.44
N PRO A 210 -43.76 -10.10 8.31
CA PRO A 210 -42.41 -10.52 7.96
C PRO A 210 -42.13 -10.20 6.48
N LYS A 211 -41.06 -9.45 6.19
CA LYS A 211 -40.74 -8.89 4.86
C LYS A 211 -39.51 -9.52 4.22
N GLU A 212 -39.37 -9.33 2.90
CA GLU A 212 -38.18 -9.72 2.13
C GLU A 212 -37.80 -8.62 1.14
N ASN A 213 -36.51 -8.38 0.94
CA ASN A 213 -35.99 -7.43 -0.05
C ASN A 213 -34.84 -8.06 -0.84
N ALA A 214 -34.78 -7.77 -2.14
CA ALA A 214 -33.60 -7.99 -2.96
C ALA A 214 -33.28 -6.71 -3.73
N ALA A 215 -32.00 -6.37 -3.83
CA ALA A 215 -31.51 -5.23 -4.58
C ALA A 215 -30.30 -5.62 -5.44
N ILE A 216 -30.23 -5.07 -6.64
CA ILE A 216 -29.16 -5.29 -7.61
C ILE A 216 -28.67 -3.93 -8.09
N SER A 217 -27.37 -3.70 -8.13
CA SER A 217 -26.78 -2.48 -8.69
C SER A 217 -25.67 -2.81 -9.69
N PHE A 218 -25.62 -2.06 -10.79
CA PHE A 218 -24.55 -2.08 -11.78
C PHE A 218 -23.88 -0.72 -11.83
N GLU A 219 -22.58 -0.67 -11.54
CA GLU A 219 -21.77 0.54 -11.52
C GLU A 219 -20.73 0.52 -12.66
N THR A 220 -20.53 1.65 -13.33
CA THR A 220 -19.43 1.82 -14.29
C THR A 220 -18.70 3.12 -14.04
N ASN A 221 -17.37 3.08 -14.15
CA ASN A 221 -16.53 4.26 -14.07
C ASN A 221 -15.48 4.21 -15.18
N PHE A 222 -15.47 5.18 -16.09
CA PHE A 222 -14.50 5.21 -17.18
C PHE A 222 -14.01 6.61 -17.52
N LYS A 223 -12.85 6.69 -18.17
CA LYS A 223 -12.28 7.94 -18.67
C LYS A 223 -12.53 8.06 -20.18
N LEU A 224 -13.24 9.10 -20.59
CA LEU A 224 -13.41 9.52 -21.99
C LEU A 224 -12.42 10.65 -22.30
N PHE A 225 -11.82 10.63 -23.50
CA PHE A 225 -10.85 11.66 -23.95
C PHE A 225 -9.71 11.95 -22.95
N GLN A 226 -9.27 10.92 -22.20
CA GLN A 226 -8.21 10.94 -21.17
C GLN A 226 -8.47 11.80 -19.91
N LYS A 227 -9.32 12.83 -19.99
CA LYS A 227 -9.58 13.77 -18.88
C LYS A 227 -11.01 13.71 -18.32
N LEU A 228 -12.02 13.42 -19.16
CA LEU A 228 -13.42 13.39 -18.73
C LEU A 228 -13.70 12.08 -18.01
N GLN A 229 -14.03 12.15 -16.72
CA GLN A 229 -14.45 10.99 -15.93
C GLN A 229 -15.96 10.84 -16.03
N VAL A 230 -16.42 9.64 -16.37
CA VAL A 230 -17.83 9.27 -16.45
C VAL A 230 -18.09 8.17 -15.42
N SER A 231 -19.07 8.41 -14.55
CA SER A 231 -19.53 7.47 -13.52
C SER A 231 -21.01 7.23 -13.71
N THR A 232 -21.45 5.98 -13.78
CA THR A 232 -22.87 5.62 -13.86
C THR A 232 -23.20 4.52 -12.87
N GLU A 233 -24.40 4.55 -12.31
CA GLU A 233 -24.95 3.49 -11.48
C GLU A 233 -26.43 3.30 -11.81
N TYR A 234 -26.85 2.05 -12.01
CA TYR A 234 -28.26 1.68 -12.11
C TYR A 234 -28.54 0.63 -11.05
N ALA A 235 -29.58 0.85 -10.24
CA ALA A 235 -30.00 -0.08 -9.21
C ALA A 235 -31.49 -0.41 -9.32
N SER A 236 -31.85 -1.64 -8.99
CA SER A 236 -33.22 -2.15 -8.92
C SER A 236 -33.42 -2.79 -7.56
N SER A 237 -34.49 -2.44 -6.86
CA SER A 237 -34.86 -3.00 -5.55
C SER A 237 -36.29 -3.51 -5.56
N SER A 238 -36.46 -4.77 -5.19
CA SER A 238 -37.76 -5.45 -5.08
C SER A 238 -38.04 -5.80 -3.63
N ILE A 239 -39.28 -5.60 -3.19
CA ILE A 239 -39.69 -5.83 -1.80
C ILE A 239 -40.99 -6.63 -1.80
N THR A 240 -41.04 -7.66 -0.96
CA THR A 240 -42.25 -8.40 -0.60
C THR A 240 -42.68 -7.93 0.78
N GLU A 241 -43.84 -7.28 0.88
CA GLU A 241 -44.32 -6.67 2.14
C GLU A 241 -44.83 -7.71 3.15
N ASP A 242 -45.32 -8.87 2.70
CA ASP A 242 -45.74 -9.96 3.59
C ASP A 242 -45.38 -11.34 3.02
N LEU A 243 -44.46 -12.04 3.68
CA LEU A 243 -44.02 -13.40 3.34
C LEU A 243 -45.08 -14.48 3.60
N ARG A 244 -46.16 -14.19 4.34
CA ARG A 244 -47.25 -15.13 4.64
C ARG A 244 -48.24 -15.25 3.47
N VAL A 245 -48.22 -14.31 2.53
CA VAL A 245 -49.13 -14.30 1.37
C VAL A 245 -48.68 -15.32 0.32
N VAL A 246 -49.59 -16.22 -0.04
CA VAL A 246 -49.34 -17.36 -0.95
C VAL A 246 -49.73 -17.04 -2.41
N ALA A 247 -50.55 -16.01 -2.66
CA ALA A 247 -50.97 -15.62 -4.00
C ALA A 247 -49.78 -15.18 -4.87
N GLY A 248 -49.64 -15.76 -6.07
CA GLY A 248 -48.50 -15.52 -6.96
C GLY A 248 -48.37 -14.06 -7.44
N GLY A 249 -47.12 -13.56 -7.51
CA GLY A 249 -46.81 -12.17 -7.87
C GLY A 249 -46.35 -11.98 -9.31
N LYS A 250 -46.70 -10.82 -9.91
CA LYS A 250 -46.29 -10.42 -11.28
C LYS A 250 -45.16 -9.36 -11.30
N ALA A 251 -44.39 -9.20 -10.22
CA ALA A 251 -43.31 -8.21 -10.17
C ALA A 251 -42.32 -8.38 -11.35
N LYS A 252 -41.99 -7.26 -12.02
CA LYS A 252 -41.21 -7.21 -13.27
C LYS A 252 -39.78 -6.65 -13.13
N GLY A 253 -39.37 -6.17 -11.95
CA GLY A 253 -38.04 -5.57 -11.77
C GLY A 253 -36.91 -6.61 -11.83
N VAL A 254 -35.71 -6.20 -12.23
CA VAL A 254 -34.56 -7.10 -12.35
C VAL A 254 -34.26 -7.78 -11.02
N SER A 255 -34.28 -7.06 -9.90
CA SER A 255 -34.07 -7.68 -8.57
C SER A 255 -35.10 -8.73 -8.16
N SER A 256 -36.28 -8.77 -8.79
CA SER A 256 -37.36 -9.69 -8.40
C SER A 256 -37.06 -11.16 -8.71
N PHE A 257 -36.07 -11.46 -9.58
CA PHE A 257 -35.65 -12.84 -9.83
C PHE A 257 -35.02 -13.50 -8.58
N LEU A 258 -34.54 -12.70 -7.63
CA LEU A 258 -33.96 -13.18 -6.37
C LEU A 258 -35.03 -13.46 -5.29
N LEU A 259 -36.31 -13.20 -5.56
CA LEU A 259 -37.42 -13.29 -4.60
C LEU A 259 -38.44 -14.37 -4.97
N GLY A 260 -39.06 -14.95 -3.94
CA GLY A 260 -40.30 -15.71 -4.10
C GLY A 260 -41.46 -14.73 -4.29
N ARG A 261 -41.77 -14.39 -5.55
CA ARG A 261 -42.74 -13.34 -5.90
C ARG A 261 -44.16 -13.71 -5.45
N ASN A 262 -44.79 -12.84 -4.67
CA ASN A 262 -46.21 -12.93 -4.32
C ASN A 262 -46.94 -11.61 -4.68
N SER A 263 -48.26 -11.54 -4.43
CA SER A 263 -49.07 -10.36 -4.77
C SER A 263 -48.63 -9.07 -4.06
N THR A 264 -47.84 -9.17 -2.99
CA THR A 264 -47.27 -8.03 -2.26
C THR A 264 -45.85 -7.65 -2.73
N THR A 265 -45.32 -8.31 -3.76
CA THR A 265 -43.98 -7.99 -4.30
C THR A 265 -44.04 -6.82 -5.27
N THR A 266 -43.36 -5.71 -4.95
CA THR A 266 -43.17 -4.53 -5.81
C THR A 266 -41.71 -4.36 -6.23
N SER A 267 -41.43 -3.50 -7.21
CA SER A 267 -40.06 -3.24 -7.68
C SER A 267 -39.88 -1.79 -8.12
N TYR A 268 -38.76 -1.19 -7.75
CA TYR A 268 -38.41 0.21 -7.97
C TYR A 268 -36.97 0.33 -8.46
N ASN A 269 -36.64 1.40 -9.16
CA ASN A 269 -35.29 1.63 -9.68
C ASN A 269 -34.69 2.95 -9.22
N ALA A 270 -33.35 3.02 -9.25
CA ALA A 270 -32.57 4.22 -9.05
C ALA A 270 -31.48 4.29 -10.11
N PHE A 271 -31.18 5.49 -10.59
CA PHE A 271 -30.15 5.74 -11.60
C PHE A 271 -29.36 6.98 -11.22
N LYS A 272 -28.04 6.91 -11.39
CA LYS A 272 -27.14 8.05 -11.23
C LYS A 272 -26.11 8.07 -12.35
N GLY A 273 -25.90 9.23 -12.95
CA GLY A 273 -24.85 9.51 -13.92
C GLY A 273 -24.09 10.76 -13.49
N GLN A 274 -22.77 10.75 -13.62
CA GLN A 274 -21.91 11.89 -13.31
C GLN A 274 -20.79 12.01 -14.33
N LEU A 275 -20.56 13.24 -14.79
CA LEU A 275 -19.46 13.66 -15.62
C LEU A 275 -18.59 14.58 -14.77
N ALA A 276 -17.27 14.40 -14.79
CA ALA A 276 -16.32 15.29 -14.12
C ALA A 276 -15.12 15.57 -15.04
N TYR A 277 -14.89 16.85 -15.34
CA TYR A 277 -13.83 17.32 -16.20
C TYR A 277 -12.87 18.22 -15.41
N PRO A 278 -11.57 17.88 -15.33
CA PRO A 278 -10.57 18.75 -14.73
C PRO A 278 -10.36 19.96 -15.66
N ALA A 279 -10.68 21.16 -15.16
CA ALA A 279 -10.60 22.42 -15.90
C ALA A 279 -9.70 23.39 -15.13
N GLY A 280 -8.56 23.79 -15.71
CA GLY A 280 -7.60 24.68 -15.03
C GLY A 280 -7.05 24.07 -13.74
N LYS A 281 -7.16 24.82 -12.63
CA LYS A 281 -6.79 24.37 -11.27
C LYS A 281 -8.01 23.87 -10.47
N GLY A 282 -8.97 23.26 -11.16
CA GLY A 282 -10.27 22.92 -10.60
C GLY A 282 -10.98 21.83 -11.39
N THR A 283 -12.27 21.65 -11.09
CA THR A 283 -13.11 20.62 -11.74
C THR A 283 -14.49 21.18 -12.04
N LEU A 284 -15.00 20.90 -13.24
CA LEU A 284 -16.39 21.09 -13.61
C LEU A 284 -17.07 19.73 -13.73
N GLY A 285 -18.22 19.54 -13.11
CA GLY A 285 -18.96 18.29 -13.17
C GLY A 285 -20.45 18.49 -13.38
N LEU A 286 -21.07 17.55 -14.11
CA LEU A 286 -22.50 17.48 -14.34
C LEU A 286 -23.01 16.15 -13.78
N GLY A 287 -24.08 16.17 -13.00
CA GLY A 287 -24.68 14.98 -12.42
C GLY A 287 -26.16 14.89 -12.75
N TYR A 288 -26.66 13.68 -12.91
CA TYR A 288 -28.08 13.35 -13.03
C TYR A 288 -28.38 12.19 -12.09
N GLU A 289 -29.41 12.31 -11.27
CA GLU A 289 -29.84 11.27 -10.35
C GLU A 289 -31.37 11.18 -10.41
N ARG A 290 -31.91 9.97 -10.53
CA ARG A 290 -33.34 9.69 -10.52
C ARG A 290 -33.60 8.48 -9.65
N ILE A 291 -34.53 8.60 -8.71
CA ILE A 291 -34.92 7.54 -7.79
C ILE A 291 -36.44 7.44 -7.83
N ASP A 292 -36.94 6.26 -8.22
CA ASP A 292 -38.38 6.01 -8.32
C ASP A 292 -39.08 6.23 -6.97
N PRO A 293 -40.38 6.59 -6.98
CA PRO A 293 -41.15 6.66 -5.74
C PRO A 293 -41.14 5.32 -5.01
N ASN A 294 -41.10 5.37 -3.67
CA ASN A 294 -41.04 4.18 -2.80
C ASN A 294 -39.79 3.30 -2.94
N TYR A 295 -38.78 3.70 -3.73
CA TYR A 295 -37.48 3.01 -3.73
C TYR A 295 -36.92 2.96 -2.31
N ARG A 296 -36.61 1.74 -1.86
CA ARG A 296 -35.92 1.47 -0.60
C ARG A 296 -35.26 0.11 -0.66
N THR A 297 -34.30 -0.14 0.22
CA THR A 297 -33.67 -1.46 0.39
C THR A 297 -33.40 -1.68 1.87
N PHE A 298 -33.38 -2.95 2.30
CA PHE A 298 -33.08 -3.30 3.69
C PHE A 298 -31.57 -3.22 4.00
N GLY A 299 -30.75 -2.80 3.04
CA GLY A 299 -29.31 -2.58 3.20
C GLY A 299 -28.94 -1.18 3.70
N GLY A 300 -29.91 -0.30 3.96
CA GLY A 300 -29.70 0.99 4.60
C GLY A 300 -30.87 1.35 5.53
N TYR A 301 -30.64 2.28 6.46
CA TYR A 301 -31.69 2.70 7.40
C TYR A 301 -32.68 3.70 6.80
N TYR A 302 -32.19 4.59 5.93
CA TYR A 302 -32.97 5.69 5.34
C TYR A 302 -32.60 5.88 3.87
N PHE A 303 -33.59 6.18 3.03
CA PHE A 303 -33.43 6.47 1.61
C PHE A 303 -34.29 7.66 1.23
N ASN A 304 -33.70 8.61 0.52
CA ASN A 304 -34.47 9.63 -0.18
C ASN A 304 -34.95 9.01 -1.50
N ASN A 305 -36.26 9.01 -1.73
CA ASN A 305 -36.88 8.47 -2.94
C ASN A 305 -37.86 9.48 -3.55
N ASP A 306 -38.46 9.12 -4.68
CA ASP A 306 -39.28 10.03 -5.48
C ASP A 306 -38.55 11.34 -5.78
N LEU A 307 -37.34 11.25 -6.34
CA LEU A 307 -36.56 12.45 -6.68
C LEU A 307 -35.87 12.30 -8.02
N GLU A 308 -35.82 13.41 -8.75
CA GLU A 308 -34.98 13.61 -9.92
C GLU A 308 -34.15 14.88 -9.70
N ASN A 309 -32.83 14.79 -9.88
CA ASN A 309 -31.89 15.81 -9.52
C ASN A 309 -30.84 15.98 -10.63
N VAL A 310 -30.71 17.19 -11.17
CA VAL A 310 -29.67 17.58 -12.14
C VAL A 310 -28.70 18.53 -11.44
N THR A 311 -27.43 18.17 -11.33
CA THR A 311 -26.43 18.97 -10.60
C THR A 311 -25.30 19.46 -11.49
N VAL A 312 -24.80 20.65 -11.18
CA VAL A 312 -23.59 21.25 -11.72
C VAL A 312 -22.66 21.52 -10.54
N ASN A 313 -21.47 20.94 -10.58
CA ASN A 313 -20.42 21.10 -9.57
C ASN A 313 -19.25 21.86 -10.20
N ALA A 314 -18.75 22.92 -9.58
CA ALA A 314 -17.61 23.66 -10.07
C ALA A 314 -16.67 23.99 -8.92
N THR A 315 -15.40 23.65 -9.05
CA THR A 315 -14.34 24.08 -8.11
C THR A 315 -13.26 24.80 -8.88
N GLN A 316 -12.65 25.83 -8.30
CA GLN A 316 -11.56 26.55 -8.92
C GLN A 316 -10.68 27.28 -7.89
N ASN A 317 -9.37 27.18 -8.08
CA ASN A 317 -8.40 28.03 -7.40
C ASN A 317 -7.92 29.15 -8.34
N LEU A 318 -8.10 30.41 -7.92
CA LEU A 318 -7.78 31.63 -8.66
C LEU A 318 -6.69 32.43 -7.95
N TYR A 319 -6.04 33.34 -8.69
CA TYR A 319 -5.06 34.31 -8.16
C TYR A 319 -3.90 33.68 -7.36
N LYS A 320 -3.28 32.62 -7.89
CA LYS A 320 -2.23 31.85 -7.18
C LYS A 320 -2.71 31.31 -5.82
N ASP A 321 -3.90 30.70 -5.84
CA ASP A 321 -4.51 30.01 -4.71
C ASP A 321 -4.93 30.96 -3.55
N LYS A 322 -5.05 32.26 -3.85
CA LYS A 322 -5.59 33.28 -2.93
C LYS A 322 -7.12 33.26 -2.85
N VAL A 323 -7.79 32.73 -3.88
CA VAL A 323 -9.24 32.57 -3.89
C VAL A 323 -9.57 31.14 -4.28
N SER A 324 -10.24 30.41 -3.40
CA SER A 324 -10.79 29.08 -3.69
C SER A 324 -12.31 29.17 -3.71
N ILE A 325 -12.91 28.69 -4.78
CA ILE A 325 -14.36 28.70 -4.99
C ILE A 325 -14.82 27.25 -5.18
N ALA A 326 -15.85 26.85 -4.46
CA ALA A 326 -16.58 25.60 -4.66
C ALA A 326 -18.08 25.90 -4.76
N LEU A 327 -18.68 25.57 -5.90
CA LEU A 327 -20.10 25.77 -6.20
C LEU A 327 -20.74 24.42 -6.53
N ASN A 328 -21.93 24.18 -6.00
CA ASN A 328 -22.83 23.10 -6.39
C ASN A 328 -24.22 23.71 -6.60
N LEU A 329 -24.78 23.53 -7.79
CA LEU A 329 -26.12 23.95 -8.15
C LEU A 329 -26.89 22.72 -8.61
N GLY A 330 -28.08 22.49 -8.08
CA GLY A 330 -28.90 21.30 -8.33
C GLY A 330 -30.34 21.69 -8.60
N LEU A 331 -30.92 21.23 -9.70
CA LEU A 331 -32.36 21.32 -9.93
C LEU A 331 -32.98 19.98 -9.51
N GLN A 332 -33.70 19.97 -8.40
CA GLN A 332 -34.37 18.79 -7.88
C GLN A 332 -35.88 18.92 -8.02
N LYS A 333 -36.56 17.84 -8.42
CA LYS A 333 -38.01 17.72 -8.39
C LYS A 333 -38.45 16.38 -7.81
N ASP A 334 -39.66 16.31 -7.27
CA ASP A 334 -40.32 15.07 -6.84
C ASP A 334 -41.59 14.80 -7.66
N ASN A 335 -42.41 13.86 -7.17
CA ASN A 335 -43.69 13.46 -7.73
C ASN A 335 -43.57 12.88 -9.15
N LEU A 336 -42.64 11.94 -9.33
CA LEU A 336 -42.31 11.37 -10.64
C LEU A 336 -43.48 10.59 -11.25
N GLU A 337 -44.35 10.01 -10.42
CA GLU A 337 -45.56 9.27 -10.84
C GLU A 337 -46.86 10.12 -10.78
N LYS A 338 -46.77 11.41 -10.45
CA LYS A 338 -47.93 12.32 -10.32
C LYS A 338 -49.02 11.85 -9.34
N GLN A 339 -48.61 11.15 -8.28
CA GLN A 339 -49.50 10.65 -7.23
C GLN A 339 -49.68 11.65 -6.08
N LYS A 340 -48.71 12.57 -5.88
CA LYS A 340 -48.82 13.62 -4.86
C LYS A 340 -49.68 14.77 -5.38
N GLU A 341 -50.47 15.37 -4.47
CA GLU A 341 -51.30 16.55 -4.76
C GLU A 341 -50.47 17.76 -5.23
N SER A 342 -49.21 17.85 -4.79
CA SER A 342 -48.29 18.92 -5.16
C SER A 342 -46.93 18.37 -5.59
N GLN A 343 -46.39 18.93 -6.67
CA GLN A 343 -45.04 18.67 -7.13
C GLN A 343 -44.08 19.74 -6.58
N MET A 344 -43.03 19.30 -5.89
CA MET A 344 -41.88 20.14 -5.54
C MET A 344 -40.95 20.26 -6.74
N LYS A 345 -40.53 21.49 -7.05
CA LYS A 345 -39.35 21.81 -7.85
C LYS A 345 -38.50 22.80 -7.06
N ARG A 346 -37.20 22.55 -6.96
CA ARG A 346 -36.29 23.40 -6.19
C ARG A 346 -34.91 23.52 -6.82
N LEU A 347 -34.30 24.67 -6.57
CA LEU A 347 -32.88 24.91 -6.81
C LEU A 347 -32.12 24.65 -5.50
N VAL A 348 -31.43 23.52 -5.43
CA VAL A 348 -30.44 23.18 -4.40
C VAL A 348 -29.13 23.90 -4.73
N THR A 349 -28.55 24.60 -3.77
CA THR A 349 -27.35 25.39 -3.96
C THR A 349 -26.43 25.20 -2.78
N SER A 350 -25.14 25.07 -3.03
CA SER A 350 -24.11 25.34 -2.03
C SER A 350 -22.95 26.09 -2.66
N ALA A 351 -22.48 27.12 -1.97
CA ALA A 351 -21.31 27.91 -2.36
C ALA A 351 -20.34 27.98 -1.19
N ASN A 352 -19.06 27.78 -1.45
CA ASN A 352 -17.99 28.01 -0.49
C ASN A 352 -16.91 28.85 -1.17
N VAL A 353 -16.53 29.95 -0.54
CA VAL A 353 -15.53 30.89 -1.04
C VAL A 353 -14.54 31.18 0.08
N ASP A 354 -13.29 30.76 -0.14
CA ASP A 354 -12.16 31.04 0.72
C ASP A 354 -11.28 32.12 0.08
N LEU A 355 -11.15 33.27 0.74
CA LEU A 355 -10.32 34.39 0.32
C LEU A 355 -9.15 34.60 1.30
N ARG A 356 -7.93 34.47 0.79
CA ARG A 356 -6.65 34.62 1.53
C ARG A 356 -5.74 35.59 0.77
N PRO A 357 -6.00 36.92 0.83
CA PRO A 357 -5.29 37.89 0.00
C PRO A 357 -3.82 38.03 0.41
N ASN A 358 -3.52 37.81 1.69
CA ASN A 358 -2.19 37.82 2.31
C ASN A 358 -2.14 36.85 3.52
N GLN A 359 -1.02 36.82 4.24
CA GLN A 359 -0.82 35.93 5.41
C GLN A 359 -1.58 36.36 6.68
N LYS A 360 -2.18 37.56 6.70
CA LYS A 360 -2.85 38.14 7.88
C LYS A 360 -4.37 38.02 7.84
N LEU A 361 -4.98 38.03 6.65
CA LEU A 361 -6.42 38.02 6.48
C LEU A 361 -6.88 36.69 5.87
N ASN A 362 -7.88 36.06 6.49
CA ASN A 362 -8.59 34.92 5.95
C ASN A 362 -10.10 35.19 6.08
N LEU A 363 -10.82 35.08 4.96
CA LEU A 363 -12.26 35.19 4.90
C LEU A 363 -12.82 33.88 4.32
N ASN A 364 -13.76 33.26 5.03
CA ASN A 364 -14.54 32.13 4.53
C ASN A 364 -16.01 32.54 4.47
N LEU A 365 -16.60 32.40 3.29
CA LEU A 365 -18.03 32.58 3.06
C LEU A 365 -18.59 31.24 2.62
N ASN A 366 -19.63 30.76 3.29
CA ASN A 366 -20.33 29.54 2.93
C ASN A 366 -21.84 29.78 2.88
N TYR A 367 -22.51 29.19 1.91
CA TYR A 367 -23.96 29.22 1.76
C TYR A 367 -24.44 27.83 1.34
N SER A 368 -25.58 27.39 1.88
CA SER A 368 -26.26 26.18 1.41
C SER A 368 -27.76 26.23 1.72
N ASN A 369 -28.58 25.50 0.95
CA ASN A 369 -30.02 25.37 1.20
C ASN A 369 -30.50 23.90 1.17
N PHE A 370 -29.67 23.00 1.70
CA PHE A 370 -29.99 21.57 1.73
C PHE A 370 -31.26 21.28 2.55
N GLN A 371 -32.01 20.28 2.13
CA GLN A 371 -33.21 19.83 2.85
C GLN A 371 -32.89 18.51 3.53
N SER A 372 -33.38 18.37 4.76
CA SER A 372 -33.49 17.07 5.40
C SER A 372 -34.92 16.58 5.20
N PHE A 373 -35.06 15.38 4.64
CA PHE A 373 -36.32 14.67 4.61
C PHE A 373 -36.40 13.83 5.86
N THR A 374 -37.35 14.14 6.73
CA THR A 374 -37.71 13.24 7.81
C THR A 374 -39.05 12.65 7.41
N ASN A 375 -39.01 11.50 6.75
CA ASN A 375 -40.23 10.74 6.49
C ASN A 375 -40.69 10.11 7.83
N SER A 376 -41.19 10.94 8.73
CA SER A 376 -41.76 10.51 10.00
C SER A 376 -43.20 10.11 9.74
N ARG A 377 -43.41 8.87 9.29
CA ARG A 377 -44.61 8.18 9.74
C ARG A 377 -44.36 7.81 11.18
N ASN A 378 -45.12 8.40 12.10
CA ASN A 378 -45.23 7.79 13.40
C ASN A 378 -45.84 6.40 13.17
N GLN A 379 -45.20 5.34 13.64
CA GLN A 379 -45.83 4.02 13.55
C GLN A 379 -47.20 4.00 14.26
N PHE A 380 -47.47 4.90 15.23
CA PHE A 380 -48.78 5.04 15.86
C PHE A 380 -49.87 5.63 14.95
N ASP A 381 -49.51 6.42 13.93
CA ASP A 381 -50.48 6.88 12.92
C ASP A 381 -50.89 5.74 11.99
N TYR A 382 -50.06 4.69 11.92
CA TYR A 382 -50.37 3.45 11.21
C TYR A 382 -51.20 2.48 12.07
N ILE A 383 -51.00 2.50 13.39
CA ILE A 383 -51.64 1.59 14.37
C ILE A 383 -53.05 2.06 14.77
N ASN A 384 -53.31 3.36 14.87
CA ASN A 384 -54.60 3.90 15.32
C ASN A 384 -55.64 4.06 14.19
N GLN A 385 -55.52 3.31 13.10
CA GLN A 385 -56.45 3.36 11.97
C GLN A 385 -57.80 2.73 12.33
N VAL A 386 -58.88 3.51 12.24
CA VAL A 386 -60.27 3.04 12.46
C VAL A 386 -61.01 2.73 11.15
N SER A 387 -60.43 3.04 9.98
CA SER A 387 -61.02 2.78 8.65
C SER A 387 -59.99 2.84 7.50
N ASN A 388 -60.15 1.97 6.49
CA ASN A 388 -59.29 1.87 5.29
C ASN A 388 -59.40 3.04 4.29
N TYR A 389 -60.25 4.04 4.55
CA TYR A 389 -60.56 5.11 3.59
C TYR A 389 -60.09 6.51 3.99
N GLU A 390 -59.49 6.70 5.18
CA GLU A 390 -59.38 8.06 5.74
C GLU A 390 -58.06 8.82 5.52
N TYR A 391 -56.95 8.22 5.05
CA TYR A 391 -55.78 9.01 4.61
C TYR A 391 -54.98 8.31 3.48
N LEU A 392 -55.09 8.85 2.26
CA LEU A 392 -54.12 8.65 1.17
C LEU A 392 -52.85 9.50 1.37
N ASP A 393 -52.72 10.16 2.51
CA ASP A 393 -51.78 11.26 2.66
C ASP A 393 -50.67 10.95 3.67
N THR A 394 -49.49 10.62 3.16
CA THR A 394 -48.29 10.54 3.98
C THR A 394 -47.91 11.93 4.47
N LEU A 395 -47.92 12.15 5.79
CA LEU A 395 -47.30 13.34 6.37
C LEU A 395 -45.79 13.32 6.11
N ASN A 396 -45.40 13.92 5.00
CA ASN A 396 -44.00 14.10 4.65
C ASN A 396 -43.50 15.38 5.33
N PHE A 397 -42.90 15.21 6.50
CA PHE A 397 -42.22 16.32 7.19
C PHE A 397 -40.90 16.61 6.51
N ARG A 398 -40.80 17.81 5.95
CA ARG A 398 -39.57 18.30 5.33
C ARG A 398 -39.06 19.47 6.12
N GLN A 399 -37.79 19.42 6.50
CA GLN A 399 -37.10 20.58 7.04
C GLN A 399 -36.21 21.19 5.95
N VAL A 400 -36.54 22.40 5.52
CA VAL A 400 -35.69 23.18 4.62
C VAL A 400 -34.74 24.00 5.47
N ASN A 401 -33.44 23.69 5.38
CA ASN A 401 -32.40 24.38 6.13
C ASN A 401 -31.56 25.24 5.19
N GLN A 402 -31.69 26.56 5.28
CA GLN A 402 -30.76 27.49 4.65
C GLN A 402 -29.71 27.91 5.66
N ASN A 403 -28.44 27.77 5.29
CA ASN A 403 -27.31 28.16 6.11
C ASN A 403 -26.47 29.16 5.34
N LEU A 404 -26.20 30.31 5.94
CA LEU A 404 -25.20 31.28 5.49
C LEU A 404 -24.18 31.42 6.61
N GLY A 405 -22.90 31.33 6.30
CA GLY A 405 -21.81 31.50 7.26
C GLY A 405 -20.75 32.44 6.69
N LEU A 406 -20.30 33.38 7.50
CA LEU A 406 -19.19 34.26 7.22
C LEU A 406 -18.22 34.22 8.40
N THR A 407 -16.98 33.86 8.14
CA THR A 407 -15.90 33.89 9.11
C THR A 407 -14.78 34.80 8.59
N VAL A 408 -14.39 35.78 9.38
CA VAL A 408 -13.30 36.69 9.10
C VAL A 408 -12.27 36.56 10.20
N ASN A 409 -11.06 36.16 9.85
CA ASN A 409 -9.92 36.06 10.76
C ASN A 409 -8.85 37.06 10.34
N TYR A 410 -8.47 37.97 11.24
CA TYR A 410 -7.43 38.96 11.01
C TYR A 410 -6.34 38.88 12.07
N LEU A 411 -5.12 38.59 11.63
CA LEU A 411 -3.93 38.51 12.46
C LEU A 411 -3.30 39.90 12.57
N LEU A 412 -3.55 40.57 13.71
CA LEU A 412 -2.98 41.89 14.01
C LEU A 412 -1.46 41.83 14.20
N ARG A 413 -0.98 40.82 14.92
CA ARG A 413 0.43 40.63 15.25
C ARG A 413 0.75 39.16 15.46
N ASN A 414 1.92 38.71 15.01
CA ASN A 414 2.35 37.32 15.12
C ASN A 414 3.86 37.22 15.34
N ASP A 415 4.28 37.51 16.56
CA ASP A 415 5.69 37.42 16.95
C ASP A 415 5.90 36.31 17.99
N LYS A 416 7.16 35.98 18.27
CA LYS A 416 7.52 34.99 19.31
C LYS A 416 6.99 35.38 20.71
N GLN A 417 6.96 36.69 21.02
CA GLN A 417 6.52 37.22 22.31
C GLN A 417 5.01 37.43 22.42
N LEU A 418 4.38 37.84 21.32
CA LEU A 418 3.03 38.37 21.34
C LEU A 418 2.28 38.01 20.06
N LYS A 419 1.11 37.40 20.24
CA LYS A 419 0.15 37.13 19.17
C LYS A 419 -1.16 37.84 19.46
N LYS A 420 -1.70 38.53 18.46
CA LYS A 420 -2.98 39.22 18.54
C LYS A 420 -3.80 38.88 17.30
N ALA A 421 -5.03 38.42 17.49
CA ALA A 421 -5.95 38.13 16.40
C ALA A 421 -7.37 38.60 16.75
N ILE A 422 -8.09 39.05 15.73
CA ILE A 422 -9.53 39.29 15.78
C ILE A 422 -10.19 38.27 14.87
N SER A 423 -11.22 37.60 15.39
CA SER A 423 -12.09 36.71 14.64
C SER A 423 -13.52 37.19 14.74
N ALA A 424 -14.17 37.43 13.62
CA ALA A 424 -15.59 37.70 13.54
C ALA A 424 -16.27 36.51 12.84
N ASN A 425 -17.34 36.00 13.43
CA ASN A 425 -18.17 34.95 12.86
C ASN A 425 -19.60 35.44 12.81
N PHE A 426 -20.25 35.21 11.69
CA PHE A 426 -21.67 35.39 11.49
C PHE A 426 -22.22 34.11 10.87
N SER A 427 -23.36 33.65 11.36
CA SER A 427 -24.10 32.58 10.72
C SER A 427 -25.60 32.83 10.80
N MET A 428 -26.30 32.54 9.73
CA MET A 428 -27.75 32.52 9.66
C MET A 428 -28.18 31.09 9.37
N GLN A 429 -29.14 30.59 10.13
CA GLN A 429 -29.77 29.28 9.94
C GLN A 429 -31.27 29.51 9.85
N ASP A 430 -31.84 29.34 8.67
CA ASP A 430 -33.27 29.39 8.43
C ASP A 430 -33.79 27.96 8.27
N ALA A 431 -34.75 27.57 9.09
CA ALA A 431 -35.32 26.25 9.14
C ALA A 431 -36.84 26.35 9.00
N VAL A 432 -37.36 25.78 7.91
CA VAL A 432 -38.81 25.76 7.63
C VAL A 432 -39.28 24.32 7.56
N ASN A 433 -40.12 23.93 8.52
CA ASN A 433 -40.83 22.67 8.52
C ASN A 433 -42.07 22.77 7.63
N GLN A 434 -42.15 21.89 6.66
CA GLN A 434 -43.22 21.83 5.68
C GLN A 434 -43.88 20.45 5.70
N GLN A 435 -45.21 20.45 5.55
CA GLN A 435 -46.06 19.29 5.36
C GLN A 435 -46.81 19.48 4.05
N GLN A 436 -46.71 18.52 3.13
CA GLN A 436 -47.32 18.59 1.77
C GLN A 436 -46.98 19.88 1.00
N GLY A 437 -45.79 20.43 1.25
CA GLY A 437 -45.34 21.67 0.60
C GLY A 437 -45.89 22.96 1.22
N LYS A 438 -46.71 22.90 2.27
CA LYS A 438 -47.12 24.06 3.07
C LYS A 438 -46.32 24.11 4.37
N THR A 439 -45.93 25.31 4.80
CA THR A 439 -45.29 25.50 6.11
C THR A 439 -46.28 25.15 7.21
N ILE A 440 -45.89 24.29 8.15
CA ILE A 440 -46.72 23.98 9.32
C ILE A 440 -46.72 25.19 10.26
N ALA A 441 -47.83 25.45 10.94
CA ALA A 441 -47.87 26.48 11.97
C ALA A 441 -46.87 26.15 13.09
N GLY A 442 -46.03 27.10 13.49
CA GLY A 442 -44.92 26.83 14.42
C GLY A 442 -43.67 26.27 13.75
N GLY A 443 -43.71 26.04 12.44
CA GLY A 443 -42.69 25.33 11.69
C GLY A 443 -41.56 26.18 11.15
N ALA A 444 -41.70 27.51 11.14
CA ALA A 444 -40.66 28.42 10.66
C ALA A 444 -39.81 28.94 11.83
N SER A 445 -38.49 28.88 11.65
CA SER A 445 -37.53 29.43 12.59
C SER A 445 -36.29 29.94 11.87
N THR A 446 -35.85 31.15 12.20
CA THR A 446 -34.62 31.74 11.69
C THR A 446 -33.73 32.16 12.86
N TYR A 447 -32.49 31.69 12.88
CA TYR A 447 -31.49 32.03 13.89
C TYR A 447 -30.29 32.72 13.26
N TYR A 448 -29.91 33.85 13.82
CA TYR A 448 -28.70 34.61 13.48
C TYR A 448 -27.74 34.52 14.65
N ASN A 449 -26.58 33.92 14.46
CA ASN A 449 -25.53 33.85 15.46
C ASN A 449 -24.35 34.73 15.02
N SER A 450 -23.91 35.62 15.91
CA SER A 450 -22.76 36.50 15.68
C SER A 450 -21.79 36.38 16.85
N ALA A 451 -20.50 36.33 16.55
CA ALA A 451 -19.45 36.27 17.55
C ALA A 451 -18.27 37.14 17.14
N LEU A 452 -17.86 38.06 18.01
CA LEU A 452 -16.61 38.81 17.86
C LEU A 452 -15.65 38.34 18.95
N THR A 453 -14.49 37.82 18.56
CA THR A 453 -13.47 37.29 19.47
C THR A 453 -12.15 38.01 19.28
N TYR A 454 -11.58 38.51 20.37
CA TYR A 454 -10.22 39.01 20.44
C TYR A 454 -9.35 38.00 21.19
N SER A 455 -8.30 37.51 20.52
CA SER A 455 -7.36 36.55 21.08
C SER A 455 -6.01 37.21 21.32
N LEU A 456 -5.53 37.14 22.56
CA LEU A 456 -4.23 37.66 23.00
C LEU A 456 -3.37 36.50 23.52
N GLY A 457 -2.31 36.16 22.81
CA GLY A 457 -1.38 35.09 23.18
C GLY A 457 0.00 35.62 23.54
N TYR A 458 0.61 35.03 24.57
CA TYR A 458 2.02 35.18 24.94
C TYR A 458 2.74 33.83 24.74
N PRO A 459 3.19 33.49 23.52
CA PRO A 459 3.69 32.14 23.22
C PRO A 459 4.88 31.70 24.08
N GLN A 460 5.79 32.62 24.44
CA GLN A 460 6.91 32.31 25.34
C GLN A 460 6.49 32.01 26.78
N LYS A 461 5.37 32.57 27.23
CA LYS A 461 4.78 32.29 28.55
C LYS A 461 3.75 31.16 28.51
N GLU A 462 3.54 30.59 27.31
CA GLU A 462 2.55 29.54 27.04
C GLU A 462 1.15 29.87 27.57
N LEU A 463 0.79 31.15 27.49
CA LEU A 463 -0.42 31.73 28.06
C LEU A 463 -1.22 32.42 26.96
N SER A 464 -2.53 32.25 26.98
CA SER A 464 -3.44 32.95 26.07
C SER A 464 -4.72 33.38 26.78
N PHE A 465 -5.27 34.49 26.32
CA PHE A 465 -6.52 35.07 26.78
C PHE A 465 -7.45 35.25 25.57
N ASN A 466 -8.73 35.01 25.80
CA ASN A 466 -9.78 35.14 24.81
C ASN A 466 -10.86 36.03 25.43
N GLY A 467 -11.22 37.12 24.76
CA GLY A 467 -12.44 37.85 25.05
C GLY A 467 -13.36 37.72 23.87
N SER A 468 -14.62 37.31 24.08
CA SER A 468 -15.61 37.27 23.01
C SER A 468 -16.94 37.85 23.45
N ILE A 469 -17.67 38.44 22.51
CA ILE A 469 -19.07 38.79 22.68
C ILE A 469 -19.84 37.93 21.68
N ASN A 470 -20.75 37.11 22.20
CA ASN A 470 -21.58 36.22 21.41
C ASN A 470 -23.03 36.69 21.48
N ASN A 471 -23.73 36.59 20.35
CA ASN A 471 -25.14 36.91 20.26
C ASN A 471 -25.87 35.89 19.38
N THR A 472 -27.09 35.53 19.80
CA THR A 472 -28.04 34.76 19.01
C THR A 472 -29.36 35.52 18.97
N TYR A 473 -29.83 35.89 17.79
CA TYR A 473 -31.17 36.40 17.55
C TYR A 473 -31.99 35.31 16.86
N GLY A 474 -33.08 34.86 17.48
CA GLY A 474 -34.00 33.87 16.95
C GLY A 474 -35.35 34.49 16.64
N GLN A 475 -35.96 34.10 15.53
CA GLN A 475 -37.33 34.42 15.19
C GLN A 475 -38.06 33.12 14.86
N THR A 476 -39.15 32.86 15.56
CA THR A 476 -40.06 31.74 15.28
C THR A 476 -41.48 32.26 15.18
N ASP A 477 -42.42 31.42 14.73
CA ASP A 477 -43.85 31.76 14.74
C ASP A 477 -44.36 32.05 16.17
N GLY A 478 -43.70 31.50 17.19
CA GLY A 478 -44.00 31.72 18.61
C GLY A 478 -43.40 33.01 19.19
N GLY A 479 -42.60 33.77 18.41
CA GLY A 479 -42.05 35.05 18.82
C GLY A 479 -40.55 35.21 18.55
N LYS A 480 -39.99 36.28 19.11
CA LYS A 480 -38.57 36.66 18.95
C LYS A 480 -37.80 36.28 20.21
N SER A 481 -36.63 35.68 20.04
CA SER A 481 -35.66 35.44 21.11
C SER A 481 -34.36 36.17 20.82
N PHE A 482 -33.70 36.66 21.87
CA PHE A 482 -32.40 37.31 21.75
C PHE A 482 -31.55 36.93 22.95
N ILE A 483 -30.37 36.38 22.71
CA ILE A 483 -29.42 35.98 23.75
C ILE A 483 -28.12 36.71 23.47
N ILE A 484 -27.60 37.45 24.45
CA ILE A 484 -26.30 38.11 24.34
C ILE A 484 -25.47 37.84 25.58
N GLY A 485 -24.16 37.65 25.40
CA GLY A 485 -23.27 37.45 26.52
C GLY A 485 -21.80 37.64 26.20
N PRO A 486 -21.05 38.37 27.05
CA PRO A 486 -19.59 38.32 27.01
C PRO A 486 -19.09 36.97 27.54
N THR A 487 -17.97 36.52 26.99
CA THR A 487 -17.20 35.37 27.47
C THR A 487 -15.75 35.79 27.60
N ILE A 488 -15.13 35.45 28.73
CA ILE A 488 -13.70 35.66 28.93
C ILE A 488 -13.09 34.30 29.27
N GLY A 489 -11.99 33.98 28.60
CA GLY A 489 -11.24 32.75 28.77
C GLY A 489 -9.76 33.02 28.98
N ALA A 490 -9.13 32.15 29.74
CA ALA A 490 -7.68 32.05 29.86
C ALA A 490 -7.26 30.59 29.68
N SER A 491 -6.18 30.38 28.94
CA SER A 491 -5.59 29.07 28.67
C SER A 491 -4.10 29.14 28.94
N LYS A 492 -3.59 28.20 29.72
CA LYS A 492 -2.16 28.11 30.03
C LYS A 492 -1.67 26.68 29.90
N LEU A 493 -0.52 26.53 29.25
CA LEU A 493 0.22 25.29 29.25
C LEU A 493 1.19 25.28 30.45
N PHE A 494 1.25 24.14 31.14
CA PHE A 494 2.13 23.89 32.28
C PHE A 494 2.94 22.62 32.05
N PHE A 495 3.98 22.42 32.88
CA PHE A 495 4.82 21.21 32.88
C PHE A 495 5.41 20.88 31.50
N ASP A 496 6.12 21.85 30.88
CA ASP A 496 6.67 21.72 29.53
C ASP A 496 5.62 21.31 28.49
N LYS A 497 4.47 22.00 28.52
CA LYS A 497 3.32 21.77 27.63
C LYS A 497 2.60 20.43 27.81
N LYS A 498 2.88 19.68 28.88
CA LYS A 498 2.21 18.40 29.17
C LYS A 498 0.81 18.58 29.76
N MET A 499 0.53 19.70 30.43
CA MET A 499 -0.81 20.04 30.92
C MET A 499 -1.33 21.30 30.23
N ASN A 500 -2.56 21.27 29.73
CA ASN A 500 -3.28 22.45 29.28
C ASN A 500 -4.47 22.68 30.21
N ALA A 501 -4.48 23.81 30.92
CA ALA A 501 -5.62 24.23 31.73
C ALA A 501 -6.29 25.45 31.11
N ASN A 502 -7.60 25.37 30.95
CA ASN A 502 -8.45 26.39 30.36
C ASN A 502 -9.57 26.70 31.33
N ALA A 503 -9.73 27.96 31.69
CA ALA A 503 -10.86 28.44 32.46
C ALA A 503 -11.57 29.50 31.63
N SER A 504 -12.89 29.40 31.54
CA SER A 504 -13.71 30.41 30.87
C SER A 504 -14.99 30.64 31.64
N THR A 505 -15.44 31.88 31.63
CA THR A 505 -16.74 32.26 32.18
C THR A 505 -17.51 33.07 31.16
N SER A 506 -18.82 32.87 31.13
CA SER A 506 -19.70 33.74 30.36
C SER A 506 -20.97 34.06 31.12
N TYR A 507 -21.50 35.23 30.82
CA TYR A 507 -22.76 35.72 31.38
C TYR A 507 -23.71 35.97 30.22
N ASN A 508 -24.73 35.14 30.08
CA ASN A 508 -25.67 35.20 28.97
C ASN A 508 -27.03 35.65 29.49
N THR A 509 -27.59 36.71 28.91
CA THR A 509 -28.95 37.16 29.21
C THR A 509 -29.84 36.85 28.03
N SER A 510 -30.96 36.17 28.30
CA SER A 510 -31.95 35.81 27.28
C SER A 510 -33.20 36.69 27.41
N TYR A 511 -33.69 37.18 26.27
CA TYR A 511 -34.92 37.93 26.11
C TYR A 511 -35.87 37.17 25.20
N ALA A 512 -37.16 37.18 25.52
CA ALA A 512 -38.23 36.71 24.66
C ALA A 512 -39.23 37.85 24.47
N ASN A 513 -39.53 38.20 23.22
CA ASN A 513 -40.41 39.30 22.83
C ASN A 513 -40.05 40.64 23.52
N GLY A 514 -38.75 40.91 23.67
CA GLY A 514 -38.23 42.10 24.35
C GLY A 514 -38.23 42.04 25.88
N GLN A 515 -38.87 41.03 26.48
CA GLN A 515 -38.91 40.84 27.93
C GLN A 515 -37.80 39.90 28.37
N LYS A 516 -37.07 40.29 29.41
CA LYS A 516 -35.98 39.48 29.98
C LYS A 516 -36.54 38.19 30.60
N GLN A 517 -36.02 37.04 30.18
CA GLN A 517 -36.47 35.72 30.63
C GLN A 517 -35.55 35.10 31.68
N ASN A 518 -34.25 35.10 31.40
CA ASN A 518 -33.26 34.51 32.29
C ASN A 518 -31.88 35.14 32.16
N ASP A 519 -31.10 34.98 33.21
CA ASP A 519 -29.66 35.17 33.21
C ASP A 519 -28.99 33.82 33.50
N ILE A 520 -27.99 33.47 32.70
CA ILE A 520 -27.20 32.27 32.86
C ILE A 520 -25.74 32.67 32.99
N PHE A 521 -25.21 32.53 34.20
CA PHE A 521 -23.78 32.59 34.44
C PHE A 521 -23.22 31.17 34.30
N ASN A 522 -22.24 30.97 33.44
CA ASN A 522 -21.53 29.71 33.36
C ASN A 522 -20.05 29.86 33.69
N PHE A 523 -19.53 28.82 34.34
CA PHE A 523 -18.12 28.64 34.60
C PHE A 523 -17.71 27.29 34.01
N ARG A 524 -16.67 27.30 33.19
CA ARG A 524 -16.13 26.12 32.53
C ARG A 524 -14.65 25.99 32.83
N LEU A 525 -14.27 24.84 33.35
CA LEU A 525 -12.89 24.44 33.57
C LEU A 525 -12.59 23.23 32.70
N ASN A 526 -11.60 23.33 31.81
CA ASN A 526 -11.09 22.20 31.05
C ASN A 526 -9.61 21.99 31.38
N GLY A 527 -9.25 20.77 31.79
CA GLY A 527 -7.87 20.36 31.97
C GLY A 527 -7.56 19.18 31.05
N SER A 528 -6.46 19.23 30.32
CA SER A 528 -5.90 18.06 29.65
C SER A 528 -4.47 17.82 30.13
N TYR A 529 -4.11 16.57 30.37
CA TYR A 529 -2.78 16.18 30.84
C TYR A 529 -2.28 14.94 30.11
N ILE A 530 -1.09 15.07 29.52
CA ILE A 530 -0.39 13.98 28.84
C ILE A 530 0.71 13.45 29.77
N TYR A 531 0.48 12.26 30.31
CA TYR A 531 1.43 11.52 31.14
C TYR A 531 2.16 10.45 30.32
N LEU A 532 3.49 10.41 30.44
CA LEU A 532 4.38 9.48 29.72
C LEU A 532 4.08 9.35 28.21
N GLU A 533 3.68 10.45 27.56
CA GLU A 533 3.35 10.56 26.13
C GLU A 533 2.14 9.73 25.64
N LYS A 534 1.69 8.74 26.42
CA LYS A 534 0.71 7.71 26.02
C LYS A 534 -0.60 7.77 26.78
N HIS A 535 -0.59 8.36 27.98
CA HIS A 535 -1.76 8.49 28.85
C HIS A 535 -2.29 9.91 28.75
N ASN A 536 -3.50 10.08 28.23
CA ASN A 536 -4.13 11.37 28.06
C ASN A 536 -5.39 11.44 28.93
N PHE A 537 -5.34 12.32 29.93
CA PHE A 537 -6.44 12.61 30.84
C PHE A 537 -7.06 13.92 30.43
N ASN A 538 -8.37 13.95 30.23
CA ASN A 538 -9.15 15.17 29.99
C ASN A 538 -10.23 15.28 31.04
N MET A 539 -10.36 16.45 31.62
CA MET A 539 -11.41 16.79 32.57
C MET A 539 -12.11 18.04 32.07
N SER A 540 -13.43 18.00 32.01
CA SER A 540 -14.27 19.16 31.70
C SER A 540 -15.33 19.29 32.77
N VAL A 541 -15.31 20.40 33.51
CA VAL A 541 -16.34 20.76 34.48
C VAL A 541 -17.06 21.99 33.96
N ILE A 542 -18.39 21.91 33.91
CA ILE A 542 -19.26 23.02 33.56
C ILE A 542 -20.24 23.18 34.71
N THR A 543 -20.29 24.39 35.27
CA THR A 543 -21.32 24.77 36.23
C THR A 543 -22.14 25.90 35.62
N LEU A 544 -23.46 25.72 35.63
CA LEU A 544 -24.45 26.65 35.11
C LEU A 544 -25.28 27.16 36.29
N PHE A 545 -25.25 28.47 36.51
CA PHE A 545 -26.08 29.16 37.47
C PHE A 545 -27.14 29.94 36.69
N SER A 546 -28.37 29.44 36.74
CA SER A 546 -29.49 30.04 36.03
C SER A 546 -30.41 30.78 37.00
N LYS A 547 -30.78 32.00 36.64
CA LYS A 547 -31.77 32.81 37.33
C LYS A 547 -32.91 33.11 36.37
N THR A 548 -34.11 32.67 36.71
CA THR A 548 -35.34 32.94 35.97
C THR A 548 -36.28 33.77 36.84
N ALA A 549 -37.42 34.21 36.29
CA ALA A 549 -38.47 34.85 37.08
C ALA A 549 -39.09 33.91 38.14
N THR A 550 -39.11 32.60 37.88
CA THR A 550 -39.77 31.60 38.72
C THR A 550 -38.85 30.89 39.71
N GLY A 551 -37.53 31.07 39.61
CA GLY A 551 -36.57 30.48 40.54
C GLY A 551 -35.13 30.52 40.07
N LYS A 552 -34.24 29.99 40.93
CA LYS A 552 -32.82 29.78 40.64
C LYS A 552 -32.55 28.28 40.50
N ASN A 553 -31.76 27.90 39.51
CA ASN A 553 -31.31 26.52 39.34
C ASN A 553 -29.81 26.44 39.07
N ASN A 554 -29.16 25.44 39.64
CA ASN A 554 -27.72 25.21 39.50
C ASN A 554 -27.50 23.80 38.95
N ASP A 555 -26.85 23.71 37.79
CA ASP A 555 -26.49 22.43 37.18
C ASP A 555 -24.97 22.32 37.10
N MET A 556 -24.44 21.17 37.51
CA MET A 556 -23.03 20.83 37.37
C MET A 556 -22.91 19.56 36.53
N THR A 557 -22.10 19.64 35.47
CA THR A 557 -21.68 18.48 34.68
C THR A 557 -20.17 18.36 34.74
N ALA A 558 -19.67 17.22 35.20
CA ALA A 558 -18.26 16.89 35.17
C ALA A 558 -18.04 15.69 34.24
N THR A 559 -17.14 15.84 33.29
CA THR A 559 -16.71 14.76 32.39
C THR A 559 -15.24 14.48 32.64
N LEU A 560 -14.91 13.22 32.91
CA LEU A 560 -13.53 12.75 33.01
C LEU A 560 -13.31 11.70 31.93
N SER A 561 -12.29 11.92 31.11
CA SER A 561 -11.93 11.06 29.98
C SER A 561 -10.48 10.64 30.14
N TYR A 562 -10.25 9.36 30.34
CA TYR A 562 -8.93 8.76 30.29
C TYR A 562 -8.78 8.02 28.97
N SER A 563 -7.69 8.28 28.26
CA SER A 563 -7.33 7.53 27.06
C SER A 563 -5.89 7.09 27.15
N TYR A 564 -5.65 5.81 26.92
CA TYR A 564 -4.35 5.22 26.80
C TYR A 564 -4.15 4.80 25.36
N SER A 565 -3.08 5.27 24.74
CA SER A 565 -2.67 4.84 23.41
C SER A 565 -1.28 4.25 23.49
N PHE A 566 -1.09 3.08 22.89
CA PHE A 566 0.20 2.43 22.81
C PHE A 566 0.49 2.09 21.35
N ASP A 567 1.69 2.47 20.94
CA ASP A 567 2.27 2.05 19.68
C ASP A 567 3.60 1.38 20.00
N LYS A 568 3.98 0.39 19.17
CA LYS A 568 5.27 -0.30 19.22
C LYS A 568 5.53 -1.10 20.50
N ILE A 569 4.53 -1.80 21.07
CA ILE A 569 4.86 -2.88 22.02
C ILE A 569 5.51 -3.99 21.21
N LYS A 570 6.85 -3.98 21.24
CA LYS A 570 7.70 -4.95 20.54
C LYS A 570 7.78 -6.20 21.40
N MET A 571 6.90 -7.16 21.18
CA MET A 571 7.09 -8.49 21.75
C MET A 571 8.16 -9.20 20.91
N ARG A 572 9.37 -9.26 21.44
CA ARG A 572 10.35 -10.24 20.96
C ARG A 572 9.93 -11.59 21.57
N PRO A 573 9.82 -12.68 20.80
CA PRO A 573 9.73 -13.99 21.43
C PRO A 573 10.91 -14.11 22.40
N LYS A 574 10.62 -14.57 23.63
CA LYS A 574 11.64 -14.87 24.62
C LYS A 574 12.56 -15.87 23.95
N LYS A 575 13.81 -15.49 23.64
CA LYS A 575 14.82 -16.48 23.27
C LYS A 575 14.87 -17.44 24.46
N GLU A 576 14.49 -18.69 24.24
CA GLU A 576 14.88 -19.74 25.17
C GLU A 576 16.39 -19.62 25.37
N PRO A 577 16.91 -19.78 26.60
CA PRO A 577 18.34 -19.79 26.82
C PRO A 577 18.91 -20.91 25.96
N LYS A 578 19.66 -20.52 24.92
CA LYS A 578 20.32 -21.44 24.02
C LYS A 578 21.22 -22.36 24.85
N THR A 579 21.03 -23.66 24.72
CA THR A 579 21.97 -24.68 25.18
C THR A 579 23.31 -24.48 24.45
N GLU A 580 24.45 -24.83 25.07
CA GLU A 580 25.80 -24.58 24.52
C GLU A 580 26.02 -25.16 23.10
N GLU A 581 25.22 -26.13 22.66
CA GLU A 581 25.26 -26.67 21.29
C GLU A 581 24.74 -25.70 20.21
N ASP A 582 23.94 -24.68 20.57
CA ASP A 582 23.31 -23.72 19.65
C ASP A 582 24.19 -22.48 19.35
N MET A 583 25.42 -22.45 19.88
CA MET A 583 26.41 -21.39 19.67
C MET A 583 27.29 -21.60 18.44
N ASN A 584 27.29 -22.80 17.85
CA ASN A 584 28.16 -23.16 16.71
C ASN A 584 27.41 -23.43 15.40
N LEU A 585 26.30 -22.74 15.14
CA LEU A 585 25.73 -22.69 13.80
C LEU A 585 26.28 -21.46 13.06
N THR A 586 27.43 -21.68 12.42
CA THR A 586 28.03 -20.78 11.43
C THR A 586 27.00 -20.40 10.37
N SER A 587 26.79 -19.09 10.16
CA SER A 587 25.89 -18.57 9.14
C SER A 587 26.31 -19.04 7.75
N ILE A 588 25.38 -19.67 7.02
CA ILE A 588 25.57 -19.98 5.60
C ILE A 588 25.42 -18.68 4.82
N LEU A 589 26.49 -18.28 4.13
CA LEU A 589 26.55 -17.09 3.31
C LEU A 589 26.41 -17.47 1.83
N LYS A 590 25.76 -16.58 1.06
CA LYS A 590 25.67 -16.67 -0.39
C LYS A 590 26.20 -15.38 -1.01
N ILE A 591 27.14 -15.52 -1.95
CA ILE A 591 27.83 -14.42 -2.64
C ILE A 591 27.80 -14.71 -4.14
N ASN A 592 27.40 -13.72 -4.95
CA ASN A 592 27.34 -13.85 -6.39
C ASN A 592 27.89 -12.60 -7.08
N LEU A 593 28.83 -12.78 -8.00
CA LEU A 593 29.34 -11.74 -8.89
C LEU A 593 29.69 -12.33 -10.26
N ASN A 594 29.27 -11.67 -11.34
CA ASN A 594 29.60 -12.04 -12.73
C ASN A 594 29.36 -13.52 -13.08
N GLY A 595 28.27 -14.11 -12.57
CA GLY A 595 27.87 -15.50 -12.86
C GLY A 595 28.53 -16.56 -11.98
N LYS A 596 29.41 -16.20 -11.04
CA LYS A 596 30.01 -17.10 -10.06
C LYS A 596 29.28 -17.00 -8.72
N ALA A 597 28.69 -18.11 -8.27
CA ALA A 597 27.96 -18.18 -7.00
C ALA A 597 28.70 -19.07 -5.99
N PHE A 598 28.98 -18.50 -4.82
CA PHE A 598 29.60 -19.19 -3.68
C PHE A 598 28.57 -19.30 -2.55
N GLU A 599 28.45 -20.49 -1.97
CA GLU A 599 27.50 -20.78 -0.89
C GLU A 599 28.18 -21.67 0.16
N GLY A 600 28.12 -21.26 1.43
CA GLY A 600 28.75 -21.99 2.54
C GLY A 600 29.10 -21.09 3.73
N THR A 601 29.79 -21.65 4.73
CA THR A 601 30.39 -20.88 5.83
C THR A 601 31.52 -19.97 5.31
N ARG A 602 31.99 -19.01 6.12
CA ARG A 602 33.12 -18.14 5.75
C ARG A 602 34.36 -18.95 5.35
N ASP A 603 34.67 -20.00 6.09
CA ASP A 603 35.81 -20.87 5.80
C ASP A 603 35.60 -21.68 4.52
N GLN A 604 34.38 -22.18 4.29
CA GLN A 604 34.04 -22.88 3.05
C GLN A 604 34.14 -21.97 1.82
N ILE A 605 33.65 -20.73 1.92
CA ILE A 605 33.77 -19.74 0.84
C ILE A 605 35.24 -19.36 0.63
N THR A 606 36.00 -19.13 1.70
CA THR A 606 37.43 -18.81 1.61
C THR A 606 38.21 -19.95 0.95
N ALA A 607 37.88 -21.21 1.27
CA ALA A 607 38.46 -22.38 0.61
C ALA A 607 38.10 -22.45 -0.88
N GLN A 608 36.82 -22.23 -1.25
CA GLN A 608 36.38 -22.19 -2.65
C GLN A 608 37.10 -21.08 -3.45
N LEU A 609 37.30 -19.91 -2.85
CA LEU A 609 38.02 -18.79 -3.49
C LEU A 609 39.51 -19.10 -3.66
N LYS A 610 40.12 -19.80 -2.69
CA LYS A 610 41.53 -20.24 -2.76
C LYS A 610 41.74 -21.29 -3.86
N GLU A 611 40.82 -22.25 -3.98
CA GLU A 611 40.83 -23.23 -5.08
C GLU A 611 40.68 -22.53 -6.44
N MET A 612 39.80 -21.54 -6.52
CA MET A 612 39.64 -20.73 -7.73
C MET A 612 40.90 -19.91 -8.08
N GLN A 613 41.64 -19.43 -7.08
CA GLN A 613 42.92 -18.74 -7.27
C GLN A 613 43.98 -19.68 -7.85
N LEU A 614 44.07 -20.90 -7.32
CA LEU A 614 45.02 -21.92 -7.80
C LEU A 614 44.80 -22.25 -9.28
N ALA A 615 43.55 -22.20 -9.75
CA ALA A 615 43.22 -22.41 -11.16
C ALA A 615 43.72 -21.30 -12.11
N LEU A 616 44.15 -20.13 -11.60
CA LEU A 616 44.76 -19.08 -12.42
C LEU A 616 46.23 -19.35 -12.75
N ASN A 617 46.88 -20.30 -12.08
CA ASN A 617 48.31 -20.52 -12.25
C ASN A 617 48.68 -20.94 -13.69
N PRO A 618 49.82 -20.49 -14.24
CA PRO A 618 50.76 -19.57 -13.62
C PRO A 618 50.24 -18.13 -13.62
N LEU A 619 50.61 -17.38 -12.60
CA LEU A 619 50.32 -15.96 -12.40
C LEU A 619 51.60 -15.32 -11.83
N PRO A 620 52.00 -14.10 -12.23
CA PRO A 620 53.21 -13.51 -11.68
C PRO A 620 53.11 -13.29 -10.17
N GLU A 621 54.27 -13.32 -9.49
CA GLU A 621 54.37 -13.34 -8.01
C GLU A 621 53.66 -12.16 -7.36
N LYS A 622 53.77 -10.96 -7.97
CA LYS A 622 53.14 -9.73 -7.48
C LYS A 622 51.62 -9.82 -7.48
N GLU A 623 51.02 -10.31 -8.55
CA GLU A 623 49.58 -10.49 -8.70
C GLU A 623 49.06 -11.60 -7.79
N SER A 624 49.79 -12.71 -7.68
CA SER A 624 49.46 -13.79 -6.75
C SER A 624 49.44 -13.30 -5.30
N THR A 625 50.45 -12.53 -4.89
CA THR A 625 50.55 -11.95 -3.55
C THR A 625 49.41 -10.97 -3.28
N ASN A 626 49.03 -10.15 -4.26
CA ASN A 626 47.93 -9.21 -4.10
C ASN A 626 46.57 -9.92 -3.92
N LEU A 627 46.29 -10.97 -4.69
CA LEU A 627 45.08 -11.77 -4.54
C LEU A 627 45.05 -12.49 -3.19
N GLU A 628 46.18 -13.06 -2.75
CA GLU A 628 46.30 -13.70 -1.43
C GLU A 628 46.12 -12.71 -0.27
N HIS A 629 46.65 -11.49 -0.40
CA HIS A 629 46.44 -10.41 0.57
C HIS A 629 44.95 -10.01 0.65
N LEU A 630 44.26 -9.85 -0.47
CA LEU A 630 42.82 -9.53 -0.49
C LEU A 630 41.97 -10.66 0.12
N LEU A 631 42.31 -11.92 -0.15
CA LEU A 631 41.65 -13.08 0.45
C LEU A 631 41.88 -13.14 1.96
N THR A 632 43.10 -12.84 2.40
CA THR A 632 43.45 -12.76 3.83
C THR A 632 42.67 -11.65 4.53
N LEU A 633 42.59 -10.46 3.93
CA LEU A 633 41.78 -9.36 4.45
C LEU A 633 40.31 -9.72 4.57
N ALA A 634 39.75 -10.48 3.63
CA ALA A 634 38.39 -10.98 3.72
C ALA A 634 38.22 -11.91 4.93
N SER A 635 39.13 -12.88 5.12
CA SER A 635 39.06 -13.85 6.23
C SER A 635 39.15 -13.22 7.63
N LEU A 636 39.83 -12.08 7.76
CA LEU A 636 40.05 -11.37 9.05
C LEU A 636 38.91 -10.42 9.44
N THR A 637 37.85 -10.32 8.63
CA THR A 637 36.74 -9.40 8.92
C THR A 637 35.90 -9.83 10.13
N PRO A 638 35.44 -8.87 10.96
CA PRO A 638 34.72 -9.19 12.20
C PRO A 638 33.28 -9.66 11.98
N ASP A 639 32.65 -9.32 10.84
CA ASP A 639 31.24 -9.60 10.58
C ASP A 639 30.94 -10.01 9.13
N ASP A 640 29.80 -10.67 8.92
CA ASP A 640 29.41 -11.28 7.63
C ASP A 640 29.21 -10.24 6.52
N LYS A 641 28.88 -9.00 6.88
CA LYS A 641 28.66 -7.94 5.89
C LYS A 641 30.00 -7.46 5.34
N GLN A 642 30.97 -7.21 6.24
CA GLN A 642 32.33 -6.86 5.84
C GLN A 642 33.01 -7.99 5.08
N PHE A 643 32.78 -9.26 5.48
CA PHE A 643 33.26 -10.43 4.74
C PHE A 643 32.76 -10.41 3.29
N LYS A 644 31.46 -10.19 3.07
CA LYS A 644 30.88 -10.12 1.72
C LYS A 644 31.46 -8.98 0.88
N GLU A 645 31.60 -7.80 1.46
CA GLU A 645 32.20 -6.65 0.76
C GLU A 645 33.65 -6.96 0.34
N LYS A 646 34.45 -7.54 1.24
CA LYS A 646 35.85 -7.90 0.93
C LYS A 646 35.99 -9.07 -0.04
N VAL A 647 35.06 -10.03 -0.03
CA VAL A 647 35.01 -11.09 -1.05
C VAL A 647 34.66 -10.50 -2.42
N LEU A 648 33.79 -9.48 -2.49
CA LEU A 648 33.51 -8.80 -3.76
C LEU A 648 34.74 -8.05 -4.29
N ASP A 649 35.47 -7.34 -3.42
CA ASP A 649 36.76 -6.69 -3.76
C ASP A 649 37.74 -7.73 -4.34
N TYR A 650 37.86 -8.90 -3.72
CA TYR A 650 38.68 -10.01 -4.22
C TYR A 650 38.20 -10.52 -5.59
N LEU A 651 36.90 -10.73 -5.76
CA LEU A 651 36.33 -11.26 -7.01
C LEU A 651 36.50 -10.29 -8.19
N GLU A 652 36.46 -8.98 -7.94
CA GLU A 652 36.74 -7.97 -8.95
C GLU A 652 38.20 -8.01 -9.40
N ALA A 653 39.14 -8.01 -8.44
CA ALA A 653 40.58 -8.15 -8.72
C ALA A 653 40.89 -9.47 -9.45
N TYR A 654 40.29 -10.59 -9.00
CA TYR A 654 40.44 -11.90 -9.64
C TYR A 654 40.01 -11.85 -11.10
N ASN A 655 38.87 -11.24 -11.42
CA ASN A 655 38.36 -11.22 -12.79
C ASN A 655 39.27 -10.44 -13.74
N ILE A 656 39.89 -9.36 -13.26
CA ILE A 656 40.90 -8.61 -14.02
C ILE A 656 42.10 -9.49 -14.33
N GLU A 657 42.64 -10.19 -13.33
CA GLU A 657 43.81 -11.03 -13.54
C GLU A 657 43.49 -12.28 -14.38
N ALA A 658 42.28 -12.84 -14.25
CA ALA A 658 41.80 -13.92 -15.11
C ALA A 658 41.76 -13.50 -16.60
N GLU A 659 41.33 -12.27 -16.88
CA GLU A 659 41.35 -11.72 -18.23
C GLU A 659 42.78 -11.52 -18.76
N ASN A 660 43.71 -11.05 -17.90
CA ASN A 660 45.12 -10.89 -18.26
C ASN A 660 45.79 -12.24 -18.55
N VAL A 661 45.57 -13.26 -17.71
CA VAL A 661 46.05 -14.63 -17.95
C VAL A 661 45.53 -15.16 -19.28
N LYS A 662 44.24 -14.94 -19.57
CA LYS A 662 43.66 -15.36 -20.85
C LYS A 662 44.36 -14.68 -22.04
N LYS A 663 44.52 -13.35 -21.99
CA LYS A 663 45.23 -12.59 -23.04
C LYS A 663 46.67 -13.08 -23.23
N TYR A 664 47.38 -13.32 -22.13
CA TYR A 664 48.73 -13.86 -22.20
C TYR A 664 48.78 -15.22 -22.90
N LYS A 665 47.90 -16.16 -22.52
CA LYS A 665 47.80 -17.47 -23.17
C LYS A 665 47.50 -17.34 -24.67
N ASP A 666 46.59 -16.45 -25.04
CA ASP A 666 46.27 -16.17 -26.43
C ASP A 666 47.50 -15.64 -27.20
N TYR A 667 48.25 -14.70 -26.63
CA TYR A 667 49.46 -14.15 -27.25
C TYR A 667 50.60 -15.16 -27.37
N VAL A 668 50.81 -16.03 -26.37
CA VAL A 668 51.79 -17.12 -26.46
C VAL A 668 51.43 -18.08 -27.59
N LEU A 669 50.15 -18.41 -27.76
CA LEU A 669 49.71 -19.27 -28.86
C LEU A 669 49.94 -18.62 -30.22
N GLU A 670 49.65 -17.32 -30.32
CA GLU A 670 49.79 -16.58 -31.56
C GLU A 670 51.27 -16.40 -31.94
N ALA A 671 52.14 -16.15 -30.95
CA ALA A 671 53.60 -16.17 -31.13
C ALA A 671 54.10 -17.55 -31.57
N ALA A 672 53.60 -18.63 -30.96
CA ALA A 672 53.95 -20.00 -31.34
C ALA A 672 53.54 -20.32 -32.79
N LYS A 673 52.33 -19.90 -33.21
CA LYS A 673 51.83 -20.11 -34.58
C LYS A 673 52.65 -19.33 -35.61
N LYS A 674 53.02 -18.10 -35.27
CA LYS A 674 53.88 -17.28 -36.11
C LYS A 674 55.26 -17.94 -36.27
N LEU A 675 55.87 -18.34 -35.16
CA LEU A 675 57.16 -19.02 -35.15
C LEU A 675 57.13 -20.38 -35.88
N GLU A 676 56.05 -21.17 -35.74
CA GLU A 676 55.86 -22.43 -36.47
C GLU A 676 55.91 -22.21 -37.99
N THR A 677 55.26 -21.14 -38.46
CA THR A 677 55.21 -20.80 -39.88
C THR A 677 56.61 -20.43 -40.38
N GLU A 678 57.31 -19.53 -39.68
CA GLU A 678 58.67 -19.11 -40.03
C GLU A 678 59.66 -20.29 -40.00
N MET A 679 59.47 -21.24 -39.08
CA MET A 679 60.30 -22.43 -38.98
C MET A 679 60.05 -23.41 -40.13
N LYS A 680 58.79 -23.66 -40.52
CA LYS A 680 58.45 -24.51 -41.68
C LYS A 680 59.07 -23.97 -42.97
N ASP A 681 59.04 -22.66 -43.17
CA ASP A 681 59.64 -22.01 -44.34
C ASP A 681 61.16 -22.19 -44.39
N LYS A 682 61.81 -22.31 -43.22
CA LYS A 682 63.26 -22.46 -43.09
C LYS A 682 63.74 -23.93 -43.15
N ASP A 683 62.88 -24.90 -42.87
CA ASP A 683 63.22 -26.33 -42.81
C ASP A 683 63.87 -26.83 -44.12
N ALA A 684 63.27 -26.50 -45.27
CA ALA A 684 63.79 -26.91 -46.57
C ALA A 684 65.20 -26.37 -46.86
N SER A 685 65.48 -25.13 -46.43
CA SER A 685 66.81 -24.52 -46.58
C SER A 685 67.88 -25.24 -45.74
N LEU A 686 67.53 -25.63 -44.51
CA LEU A 686 68.41 -26.39 -43.63
C LEU A 686 68.61 -27.83 -44.11
N GLU A 687 67.56 -28.49 -44.61
CA GLU A 687 67.67 -29.83 -45.20
C GLU A 687 68.59 -29.82 -46.43
N ASN A 688 68.39 -28.88 -47.35
CA ASN A 688 69.22 -28.74 -48.53
C ASN A 688 70.70 -28.50 -48.19
N ALA A 689 70.98 -27.69 -47.15
CA ALA A 689 72.34 -27.46 -46.67
C ALA A 689 72.99 -28.74 -46.09
N TYR A 690 72.22 -29.59 -45.40
CA TYR A 690 72.68 -30.88 -44.92
C TYR A 690 72.90 -31.88 -46.06
N VAL A 691 71.92 -32.08 -46.94
CA VAL A 691 72.00 -33.01 -48.08
C VAL A 691 73.17 -32.64 -49.01
N SER A 692 73.38 -31.36 -49.28
CA SER A 692 74.52 -30.91 -50.10
C SER A 692 75.87 -31.19 -49.42
N ALA A 693 75.97 -31.04 -48.09
CA ALA A 693 77.17 -31.37 -47.34
C ALA A 693 77.41 -32.90 -47.28
N LEU A 694 76.35 -33.69 -47.07
CA LEU A 694 76.39 -35.15 -47.07
C LEU A 694 76.77 -35.71 -48.44
N GLY A 695 76.22 -35.16 -49.53
CA GLY A 695 76.59 -35.53 -50.89
C GLY A 695 78.08 -35.31 -51.19
N ARG A 696 78.69 -34.24 -50.66
CA ARG A 696 80.15 -34.01 -50.75
C ARG A 696 80.97 -35.00 -49.94
N VAL A 697 80.45 -35.47 -48.80
CA VAL A 697 81.09 -36.53 -48.00
C VAL A 697 81.02 -37.86 -48.76
N ASN A 698 79.84 -38.25 -49.26
CA ASN A 698 79.61 -39.54 -49.92
C ASN A 698 80.34 -39.66 -51.27
N SER A 699 80.52 -38.55 -51.99
CA SER A 699 81.25 -38.52 -53.27
C SER A 699 82.78 -38.44 -53.13
N HIS A 700 83.30 -38.30 -51.91
CA HIS A 700 84.75 -38.22 -51.67
C HIS A 700 85.40 -39.61 -51.75
N LYS A 701 86.59 -39.72 -52.38
CA LYS A 701 87.29 -41.01 -52.59
C LYS A 701 87.64 -41.79 -51.32
N LEU A 702 87.63 -41.12 -50.16
CA LEU A 702 87.95 -41.70 -48.85
C LEU A 702 86.69 -42.09 -48.04
N HIS A 703 85.50 -41.95 -48.63
CA HIS A 703 84.25 -42.36 -48.00
C HIS A 703 84.19 -43.89 -47.86
N GLY A 704 83.86 -44.37 -46.66
CA GLY A 704 83.80 -45.81 -46.35
C GLY A 704 85.15 -46.53 -46.20
N VAL A 705 86.28 -45.81 -46.24
CA VAL A 705 87.62 -46.37 -46.04
C VAL A 705 87.99 -46.32 -44.55
N ASN A 706 88.38 -47.46 -43.97
CA ASN A 706 88.85 -47.53 -42.58
C ASN A 706 90.13 -46.72 -42.38
N GLU A 707 90.22 -46.00 -41.26
CA GLU A 707 91.33 -45.09 -40.91
C GLU A 707 92.72 -45.75 -41.01
N GLU A 708 92.81 -47.03 -40.66
CA GLU A 708 94.04 -47.83 -40.70
C GLU A 708 94.61 -48.00 -42.13
N ASN A 709 93.77 -47.86 -43.16
CA ASN A 709 94.12 -48.11 -44.56
C ASN A 709 94.44 -46.82 -45.35
N VAL A 710 94.52 -45.67 -44.67
CA VAL A 710 94.70 -44.37 -45.34
C VAL A 710 96.18 -44.02 -45.48
N THR A 711 96.66 -43.97 -46.72
CA THR A 711 98.06 -43.63 -47.06
C THR A 711 98.31 -42.12 -47.14
N ASP A 712 97.30 -41.30 -47.49
CA ASP A 712 97.39 -39.83 -47.53
C ASP A 712 96.69 -39.17 -46.33
N LYS A 713 97.49 -38.83 -45.30
CA LYS A 713 97.01 -38.17 -44.08
C LYS A 713 96.49 -36.74 -44.31
N THR A 714 96.92 -36.05 -45.37
CA THR A 714 96.50 -34.66 -45.65
C THR A 714 95.11 -34.65 -46.29
N ALA A 715 94.88 -35.53 -47.26
CA ALA A 715 93.56 -35.72 -47.87
C ALA A 715 92.53 -36.23 -46.84
N TYR A 716 92.94 -37.08 -45.89
CA TYR A 716 92.08 -37.54 -44.81
C TYR A 716 91.62 -36.40 -43.88
N LYS A 717 92.52 -35.48 -43.50
CA LYS A 717 92.14 -34.28 -42.73
C LYS A 717 91.14 -33.38 -43.48
N SER A 718 91.26 -33.23 -44.80
CA SER A 718 90.27 -32.50 -45.58
C SER A 718 88.91 -33.20 -45.65
N TYR A 719 88.91 -34.53 -45.73
CA TYR A 719 87.68 -35.34 -45.65
C TYR A 719 87.03 -35.22 -44.26
N GLN A 720 87.81 -35.31 -43.17
CA GLN A 720 87.31 -35.11 -41.81
C GLN A 720 86.63 -33.74 -41.63
N LYS A 721 87.15 -32.67 -42.24
CA LYS A 721 86.49 -31.34 -42.23
C LYS A 721 85.15 -31.33 -42.99
N LEU A 722 85.02 -32.11 -44.07
CA LEU A 722 83.74 -32.27 -44.77
C LEU A 722 82.74 -33.07 -43.92
N VAL A 723 83.21 -34.14 -43.25
CA VAL A 723 82.40 -34.92 -42.30
C VAL A 723 81.94 -34.05 -41.12
N GLU A 724 82.84 -33.25 -40.54
CA GLU A 724 82.51 -32.32 -39.46
C GLU A 724 81.47 -31.28 -39.90
N ARG A 725 81.61 -30.73 -41.11
CA ARG A 725 80.61 -29.80 -41.67
C ARG A 725 79.26 -30.47 -41.92
N SER A 726 79.26 -31.70 -42.41
CA SER A 726 78.05 -32.49 -42.60
C SER A 726 77.36 -32.78 -41.26
N ASN A 727 78.11 -33.22 -40.25
CA ASN A 727 77.61 -33.46 -38.90
C ASN A 727 77.07 -32.17 -38.27
N LYS A 728 77.74 -31.03 -38.43
CA LYS A 728 77.24 -29.73 -37.95
C LYS A 728 75.91 -29.35 -38.59
N ASN A 729 75.77 -29.53 -39.90
CA ASN A 729 74.52 -29.27 -40.60
C ASN A 729 73.42 -30.26 -40.22
N ARG A 730 73.78 -31.53 -40.00
CA ARG A 730 72.88 -32.57 -39.47
C ARG A 730 72.33 -32.15 -38.12
N ASP A 731 73.20 -31.86 -37.16
CA ASP A 731 72.82 -31.50 -35.79
C ASP A 731 71.96 -30.22 -35.78
N GLN A 732 72.26 -29.26 -36.66
CA GLN A 732 71.44 -28.05 -36.82
C GLN A 732 70.03 -28.38 -37.33
N LEU A 733 69.90 -29.26 -38.32
CA LEU A 733 68.62 -29.72 -38.86
C LEU A 733 67.84 -30.55 -37.83
N THR A 734 68.50 -31.47 -37.11
CA THR A 734 67.88 -32.27 -36.04
C THR A 734 67.26 -31.38 -34.98
N ARG A 735 68.03 -30.39 -34.49
CA ARG A 735 67.56 -29.47 -33.45
C ARG A 735 66.41 -28.60 -33.95
N HIS A 736 66.52 -28.08 -35.18
CA HIS A 736 65.44 -27.32 -35.79
C HIS A 736 64.13 -28.11 -35.88
N ARG A 737 64.20 -29.38 -36.30
CA ARG A 737 63.02 -30.25 -36.43
C ARG A 737 62.45 -30.68 -35.09
N TRP A 738 63.31 -30.90 -34.10
CA TRP A 738 62.87 -31.11 -32.72
C TRP A 738 62.09 -29.90 -32.21
N MET A 739 62.64 -28.69 -32.38
CA MET A 739 61.96 -27.44 -32.01
C MET A 739 60.64 -27.27 -32.76
N LEU A 740 60.63 -27.55 -34.07
CA LEU A 740 59.43 -27.42 -34.91
C LEU A 740 58.35 -28.39 -34.43
N LYS A 741 58.72 -29.63 -34.08
CA LYS A 741 57.79 -30.63 -33.53
C LYS A 741 57.17 -30.16 -32.21
N GLU A 742 57.96 -29.63 -31.29
CA GLU A 742 57.49 -29.15 -29.99
C GLU A 742 56.59 -27.90 -30.13
N ILE A 743 56.97 -26.96 -31.00
CA ILE A 743 56.16 -25.77 -31.28
C ILE A 743 54.87 -26.17 -32.01
N SER A 744 54.91 -27.07 -32.99
CA SER A 744 53.71 -27.61 -33.65
C SER A 744 52.80 -28.40 -32.69
N ALA A 745 53.36 -29.02 -31.65
CA ALA A 745 52.56 -29.66 -30.60
C ALA A 745 51.86 -28.60 -29.74
N LEU A 746 52.54 -27.49 -29.42
CA LEU A 746 51.98 -26.35 -28.72
C LEU A 746 50.86 -25.65 -29.51
N THR A 747 51.03 -25.42 -30.81
CA THR A 747 50.04 -24.68 -31.64
C THR A 747 48.74 -25.44 -31.87
N LYS A 748 48.75 -26.76 -31.68
CA LYS A 748 47.56 -27.62 -31.75
C LYS A 748 46.68 -27.55 -30.50
N LEU A 749 47.20 -27.04 -29.38
CA LEU A 749 46.43 -26.87 -28.16
C LEU A 749 45.55 -25.62 -28.24
N PRO A 750 44.31 -25.66 -27.69
CA PRO A 750 43.55 -24.44 -27.47
C PRO A 750 44.24 -23.57 -26.42
N ALA A 751 44.10 -22.25 -26.51
CA ALA A 751 44.83 -21.31 -25.64
C ALA A 751 44.62 -21.57 -24.14
N ALA A 752 43.42 -21.98 -23.75
CA ALA A 752 43.09 -22.33 -22.37
C ALA A 752 43.92 -23.51 -21.82
N GLU A 753 44.35 -24.42 -22.69
CA GLU A 753 45.01 -25.70 -22.36
C GLU A 753 46.51 -25.71 -22.66
N ILE A 754 47.11 -24.56 -23.03
CA ILE A 754 48.55 -24.44 -23.31
C ILE A 754 49.44 -25.01 -22.20
N GLN A 755 48.97 -24.96 -20.96
CA GLN A 755 49.67 -25.50 -19.78
C GLN A 755 49.76 -27.04 -19.77
N GLN A 756 49.03 -27.75 -20.63
CA GLN A 756 49.23 -29.19 -20.82
C GLN A 756 50.56 -29.48 -21.52
N ASN A 757 51.16 -28.50 -22.20
CA ASN A 757 52.49 -28.61 -22.78
C ASN A 757 53.56 -28.31 -21.70
N PRO A 758 54.43 -29.27 -21.31
CA PRO A 758 55.41 -29.07 -20.27
C PRO A 758 56.41 -27.94 -20.56
N ALA A 759 56.82 -27.76 -21.82
CA ALA A 759 57.73 -26.69 -22.22
C ALA A 759 57.06 -25.31 -22.10
N ALA A 760 55.78 -25.20 -22.43
CA ALA A 760 55.03 -23.96 -22.27
C ALA A 760 54.83 -23.56 -20.80
N VAL A 761 54.72 -24.53 -19.88
CA VAL A 761 54.68 -24.28 -18.43
C VAL A 761 55.98 -23.65 -17.95
N VAL A 762 57.12 -24.23 -18.33
CA VAL A 762 58.45 -23.71 -17.94
C VAL A 762 58.69 -22.33 -18.56
N PHE A 763 58.36 -22.16 -19.85
CA PHE A 763 58.47 -20.86 -20.52
C PHE A 763 57.62 -19.78 -19.83
N SER A 764 56.40 -20.13 -19.42
CA SER A 764 55.53 -19.20 -18.69
C SER A 764 56.10 -18.86 -17.32
N ALA A 765 56.74 -19.80 -16.62
CA ALA A 765 57.37 -19.52 -15.34
C ALA A 765 58.53 -18.52 -15.45
N GLU A 766 59.27 -18.52 -16.56
CA GLU A 766 60.44 -17.65 -16.78
C GLU A 766 60.07 -16.28 -17.35
N GLU A 767 59.10 -16.19 -18.28
CA GLU A 767 58.91 -15.00 -19.13
C GLU A 767 57.54 -14.32 -18.98
N MET A 768 56.64 -14.83 -18.13
CA MET A 768 55.28 -14.30 -17.98
C MET A 768 55.24 -12.87 -17.40
N GLU A 769 56.17 -12.51 -16.51
CA GLU A 769 56.14 -11.21 -15.82
C GLU A 769 56.24 -10.02 -16.78
N GLU A 770 57.16 -10.06 -17.74
CA GLU A 770 57.40 -8.98 -18.70
C GLU A 770 56.21 -8.82 -19.68
N ALA A 771 55.60 -9.94 -20.06
CA ALA A 771 54.39 -9.94 -20.88
C ALA A 771 53.18 -9.39 -20.11
N PHE A 772 53.01 -9.75 -18.84
CA PHE A 772 51.95 -9.21 -17.98
C PHE A 772 52.09 -7.71 -17.76
N LYS A 773 53.32 -7.23 -17.54
CA LYS A 773 53.60 -5.80 -17.46
C LYS A 773 53.14 -5.08 -18.74
N SER A 774 53.47 -5.63 -19.90
CA SER A 774 53.09 -5.07 -21.20
C SER A 774 51.57 -5.07 -21.44
N ILE A 775 50.86 -6.12 -20.98
CA ILE A 775 49.39 -6.20 -21.02
C ILE A 775 48.77 -5.09 -20.15
N LYS A 776 49.29 -4.88 -18.94
CA LYS A 776 48.80 -3.84 -18.01
C LYS A 776 49.09 -2.42 -18.48
N GLU A 777 50.22 -2.21 -19.15
CA GLU A 777 50.57 -0.95 -19.81
C GLU A 777 49.75 -0.71 -21.10
N LYS A 778 48.87 -1.64 -21.48
CA LYS A 778 48.01 -1.58 -22.68
C LYS A 778 48.79 -1.42 -23.99
N LYS A 779 49.96 -2.05 -24.07
CA LYS A 779 50.73 -2.15 -25.32
C LYS A 779 49.94 -2.91 -26.39
N SER A 780 50.30 -2.71 -27.66
CA SER A 780 49.57 -3.33 -28.77
C SER A 780 49.81 -4.86 -28.81
N GLY A 781 48.78 -5.63 -29.19
CA GLY A 781 48.89 -7.10 -29.31
C GLY A 781 50.09 -7.55 -30.15
N PRO A 782 50.32 -7.00 -31.36
CA PRO A 782 51.48 -7.34 -32.18
C PRO A 782 52.84 -7.10 -31.51
N GLU A 783 52.97 -6.04 -30.71
CA GLU A 783 54.20 -5.74 -29.96
C GLU A 783 54.47 -6.81 -28.90
N ILE A 784 53.43 -7.24 -28.17
CA ILE A 784 53.54 -8.29 -27.14
C ILE A 784 53.87 -9.64 -27.78
N ILE A 785 53.21 -9.98 -28.90
CA ILE A 785 53.45 -11.23 -29.64
C ILE A 785 54.90 -11.29 -30.12
N ALA A 786 55.42 -10.21 -30.71
CA ALA A 786 56.80 -10.13 -31.16
C ALA A 786 57.81 -10.26 -30.00
N ALA A 787 57.53 -9.65 -28.85
CA ALA A 787 58.38 -9.78 -27.66
C ALA A 787 58.43 -11.23 -27.14
N ILE A 788 57.27 -11.91 -27.08
CA ILE A 788 57.17 -13.32 -26.68
C ILE A 788 57.94 -14.21 -27.65
N GLU A 789 57.75 -14.02 -28.96
CA GLU A 789 58.42 -14.79 -30.01
C GLU A 789 59.96 -14.70 -29.90
N VAL A 790 60.51 -13.50 -29.66
CA VAL A 790 61.95 -13.30 -29.47
C VAL A 790 62.51 -14.11 -28.30
N LYS A 791 61.72 -14.29 -27.23
CA LYS A 791 62.11 -15.11 -26.06
C LYS A 791 61.88 -16.61 -26.28
N MET A 792 60.86 -17.00 -27.06
CA MET A 792 60.59 -18.40 -27.37
C MET A 792 61.73 -19.06 -28.15
N ILE A 793 62.36 -18.36 -29.09
CA ILE A 793 63.43 -18.90 -29.93
C ILE A 793 64.61 -19.47 -29.12
N PRO A 794 65.30 -18.70 -28.25
CA PRO A 794 66.40 -19.23 -27.45
C PRO A 794 65.95 -20.29 -26.44
N PHE A 795 64.75 -20.14 -25.85
CA PHE A 795 64.20 -21.14 -24.92
C PHE A 795 64.05 -22.53 -25.56
N TYR A 796 63.37 -22.61 -26.71
CA TYR A 796 63.21 -23.89 -27.42
C TYR A 796 64.53 -24.41 -28.01
N HIS A 797 65.46 -23.51 -28.35
CA HIS A 797 66.79 -23.90 -28.79
C HIS A 797 67.57 -24.62 -27.69
N ASP A 798 67.56 -24.09 -26.47
CA ASP A 798 68.23 -24.70 -25.32
C ASP A 798 67.61 -26.04 -24.92
N LEU A 799 66.29 -26.19 -25.06
CA LEU A 799 65.62 -27.47 -24.90
C LEU A 799 66.04 -28.48 -25.98
N ALA A 800 66.19 -28.03 -27.23
CA ALA A 800 66.64 -28.88 -28.32
C ALA A 800 68.08 -29.37 -28.13
N LEU A 801 68.96 -28.53 -27.58
CA LEU A 801 70.34 -28.91 -27.24
C LEU A 801 70.40 -30.09 -26.25
N LYS A 802 69.42 -30.18 -25.34
CA LYS A 802 69.37 -31.21 -24.30
C LYS A 802 68.64 -32.48 -24.75
N ASN A 803 67.65 -32.36 -25.63
CA ASN A 803 66.66 -33.43 -25.88
C ASN A 803 66.63 -33.98 -27.31
N ALA A 804 67.27 -33.34 -28.29
CA ALA A 804 67.24 -33.81 -29.67
C ALA A 804 68.12 -35.06 -29.87
N ASN A 805 67.54 -36.17 -30.35
CA ASN A 805 68.28 -37.37 -30.72
C ASN A 805 68.95 -37.19 -32.10
N ILE A 806 70.26 -37.39 -32.18
CA ILE A 806 71.11 -37.03 -33.34
C ILE A 806 71.24 -38.18 -34.36
N ASP A 807 70.79 -39.39 -34.02
CA ASP A 807 71.19 -40.60 -34.75
C ASP A 807 70.40 -40.88 -36.05
N GLU A 808 69.16 -40.38 -36.20
CA GLU A 808 68.35 -40.58 -37.42
C GLU A 808 67.56 -39.30 -37.82
N ILE A 809 67.72 -38.83 -39.07
CA ILE A 809 66.93 -37.73 -39.67
C ILE A 809 66.25 -38.23 -40.95
N ASP A 810 64.93 -38.16 -40.99
CA ASP A 810 64.14 -38.37 -42.22
C ASP A 810 64.27 -37.17 -43.17
N LEU A 811 64.60 -37.38 -44.44
CA LEU A 811 64.69 -36.29 -45.43
C LEU A 811 63.34 -36.11 -46.14
N ASN A 812 62.72 -34.95 -45.98
CA ASN A 812 61.33 -34.70 -46.38
C ASN A 812 61.19 -33.96 -47.72
N HIS A 813 62.25 -33.29 -48.20
CA HIS A 813 62.20 -32.39 -49.35
C HIS A 813 63.03 -32.90 -50.55
N ILE A 814 63.43 -34.17 -50.56
CA ILE A 814 64.14 -34.77 -51.68
C ILE A 814 63.22 -34.83 -52.91
N GLN A 815 63.49 -34.00 -53.91
CA GLN A 815 63.02 -34.26 -55.27
C GLN A 815 63.74 -35.50 -55.80
N LYS A 816 62.98 -36.52 -56.20
CA LYS A 816 63.50 -37.68 -56.94
C LYS A 816 64.21 -37.26 -58.22
#